data_AF-A0A182FAQ3-F1
#
_entry.id   AF-A0A182FAQ3-F1
#
_cell.length_a   1.000
_cell.length_b   1.000
_cell.length_c   1.000
_cell.angle_alpha   90.00
_cell.angle_beta   90.00
_cell.angle_gamma   90.00
#
_symmetry.space_group_name_H-M   'P 1'
#
loop_
_entity.id
_entity.type
_entity.pdbx_description
1 polymer ?
#
loop_
_entity_poly.entity_id
_entity_poly.type
_entity_poly.pdbx_seq_one_letter_code
_entity_poly.pdbx_strand_id
1 'polypeptide(L)'
;MVTSRLPTDTNNNNNNNNSNEMEDDQTVSNKDIDSYLKHYNRWQQSAWGHRMTELLKRWTGYEFDAEIKWNNVLMIGIFHVIAICAFAHYVWQATIVSYVWGFFVGGCAGFGVTAGVHRLWCHRSYKAKLPLRIILMCCYSIAGQNTIYDWVRDHRIHHKYSETDGDPHNANRGFLYAHVGWLMLRKHPECIKKGRLIDMSDIVSDPVVQFHHKHFVLMKMLFCFILPTFIPWYFLGENFQMAFFSQCFVRYVLSLNFTWLVNSAAHLYGSHPYDKRINPAENRAVSVVAMGEGWHNYHHVFPWDYKAAELGNYSFNVTTFWLDVFSKIGWAYDLKEPSKDLVSKTIAKYECCAIWSRTNRTMTIAMSKEMVTEHGLAAHDVNVKNASAQNASDLNNNFNGMGDSKEISEKDLDDYLHHYNKWQQSRAGRALQQWIADHLGLKFDAEIKWKNVAMIGGLHLTTVILFFKYVWYSTLTTWLWGIFVGGCAGFGVTGGAHRLWTHRAYKAKLPLRIILMCCYCLSGQNSLFDWVRDHRIHHKYSETDADPHNSNRGFFYAHVGWLLLRKHPECIKKGRLIDMSDVLADPVIQFHQKYFMALKIVFTFIIPSFIPWLFLGEPLYLSFLANCLLRYVLTLNFTWLVNSAAHIYGNKPYDKRIRPAENKAVSIVAMGEGWHNYHHVFPWDYKAAELSNYTFNLTTFWLDFFSKIGWAYDLKEPSKDLVRRTLQKYGDGTHITTPIGHLQEVPEQESAKSR
;
A
#
# COMPACT_ATOMS: atom_id res chain seq x y z
N MET A 1 37.82 -41.55 -34.17
CA MET A 1 38.65 -41.62 -32.95
C MET A 1 39.36 -40.27 -32.78
N VAL A 2 39.32 -39.74 -31.55
CA VAL A 2 40.14 -38.61 -31.02
C VAL A 2 39.71 -37.16 -31.32
N THR A 3 38.76 -36.71 -30.49
CA THR A 3 38.76 -35.48 -29.63
C THR A 3 39.67 -34.27 -29.92
N SER A 4 39.09 -33.06 -29.90
CA SER A 4 39.68 -31.87 -29.23
C SER A 4 38.54 -30.90 -28.82
N ARG A 5 38.26 -30.83 -27.50
CA ARG A 5 38.57 -29.75 -26.54
C ARG A 5 37.69 -28.50 -26.63
N LEU A 6 36.75 -28.43 -25.69
CA LEU A 6 36.04 -27.23 -25.22
C LEU A 6 37.03 -26.22 -24.62
N PRO A 7 36.82 -24.90 -24.77
CA PRO A 7 37.45 -23.90 -23.92
C PRO A 7 36.66 -23.71 -22.62
N THR A 8 37.41 -23.72 -21.53
CA THR A 8 37.02 -23.48 -20.14
C THR A 8 36.69 -22.03 -19.83
N ASP A 9 35.85 -21.88 -18.81
CA ASP A 9 35.41 -20.69 -18.09
C ASP A 9 36.32 -19.45 -18.11
N THR A 10 35.69 -18.30 -18.36
CA THR A 10 36.16 -17.01 -17.85
C THR A 10 35.11 -16.40 -16.93
N ASN A 11 35.52 -16.23 -15.67
CA ASN A 11 34.84 -15.50 -14.62
C ASN A 11 34.27 -14.16 -15.11
N ASN A 12 32.96 -13.95 -14.95
CA ASN A 12 32.38 -12.62 -14.99
C ASN A 12 31.65 -12.34 -13.67
N ASN A 13 32.40 -11.76 -12.73
CA ASN A 13 31.87 -11.18 -11.50
C ASN A 13 31.11 -9.89 -11.87
N ASN A 14 29.80 -10.00 -12.08
CA ASN A 14 28.90 -8.86 -12.03
C ASN A 14 28.03 -8.96 -10.77
N ASN A 15 28.41 -8.20 -9.74
CA ASN A 15 27.57 -7.91 -8.59
C ASN A 15 26.38 -7.03 -9.02
N ASN A 16 25.28 -7.67 -9.41
CA ASN A 16 23.95 -7.05 -9.46
C ASN A 16 23.03 -7.79 -8.50
N ASN A 17 22.91 -7.26 -7.27
CA ASN A 17 22.07 -7.80 -6.20
C ASN A 17 20.58 -7.48 -6.38
N ASN A 18 19.97 -7.77 -7.55
CA ASN A 18 18.53 -7.51 -7.75
C ASN A 18 17.79 -8.36 -8.80
N SER A 19 18.16 -9.63 -9.00
CA SER A 19 17.37 -10.54 -9.87
C SER A 19 17.38 -11.98 -9.34
N ASN A 20 16.54 -12.26 -8.34
CA ASN A 20 16.16 -13.63 -7.95
C ASN A 20 14.83 -14.01 -8.62
N GLU A 21 14.78 -13.87 -9.94
CA GLU A 21 13.65 -14.30 -10.78
C GLU A 21 14.10 -15.53 -11.56
N MET A 22 13.59 -16.71 -11.17
CA MET A 22 13.68 -17.91 -11.99
C MET A 22 12.68 -17.77 -13.13
N GLU A 23 13.06 -17.00 -14.16
CA GLU A 23 12.22 -16.77 -15.34
C GLU A 23 12.21 -18.01 -16.25
N ASP A 24 13.27 -18.82 -16.27
CA ASP A 24 13.37 -20.02 -17.11
C ASP A 24 13.59 -21.33 -16.29
N ASP A 25 12.49 -21.89 -15.76
CA ASP A 25 12.50 -23.04 -14.83
C ASP A 25 13.08 -24.34 -15.40
N GLN A 26 13.31 -24.44 -16.72
CA GLN A 26 13.91 -25.63 -17.35
C GLN A 26 15.43 -25.72 -17.15
N THR A 27 16.10 -24.62 -16.80
CA THR A 27 17.55 -24.58 -16.55
C THR A 27 17.92 -24.55 -15.07
N VAL A 28 16.92 -24.52 -14.19
CA VAL A 28 17.11 -24.40 -12.73
C VAL A 28 17.71 -25.69 -12.18
N SER A 29 18.89 -25.60 -11.56
CA SER A 29 19.55 -26.75 -10.94
C SER A 29 18.85 -27.13 -9.62
N ASN A 30 19.18 -28.30 -9.05
CA ASN A 30 18.69 -28.65 -7.70
C ASN A 30 19.22 -27.68 -6.63
N LYS A 31 20.43 -27.14 -6.82
CA LYS A 31 21.03 -26.13 -5.94
C LYS A 31 20.24 -24.82 -5.92
N ASP A 32 19.66 -24.44 -7.06
CA ASP A 32 18.82 -23.24 -7.17
C ASP A 32 17.47 -23.44 -6.48
N ILE A 33 16.89 -24.65 -6.53
CA ILE A 33 15.71 -25.00 -5.71
C ILE A 33 16.05 -24.91 -4.23
N ASP A 34 17.16 -25.49 -3.80
CA ASP A 34 17.52 -25.50 -2.37
C ASP A 34 17.71 -24.06 -1.85
N SER A 35 18.33 -23.20 -2.67
CA SER A 35 18.43 -21.76 -2.40
C SER A 35 17.06 -21.09 -2.32
N TYR A 36 16.16 -21.38 -3.29
CA TYR A 36 14.80 -20.85 -3.32
C TYR A 36 13.98 -21.28 -2.10
N LEU A 37 14.02 -22.57 -1.75
CA LEU A 37 13.36 -23.14 -0.58
C LEU A 37 13.87 -22.52 0.71
N LYS A 38 15.18 -22.27 0.80
CA LYS A 38 15.77 -21.57 1.97
C LYS A 38 15.25 -20.14 2.11
N HIS A 39 14.96 -19.44 1.01
CA HIS A 39 14.32 -18.13 1.04
C HIS A 39 12.82 -18.23 1.40
N TYR A 40 12.09 -19.12 0.74
CA TYR A 40 10.66 -19.37 0.97
C TYR A 40 10.37 -19.75 2.43
N ASN A 41 11.11 -20.71 2.97
CA ASN A 41 10.95 -21.18 4.35
C ASN A 41 11.34 -20.12 5.38
N ARG A 42 12.33 -19.26 5.09
CA ARG A 42 12.69 -18.15 5.98
C ARG A 42 11.54 -17.17 6.20
N TRP A 43 10.75 -16.89 5.17
CA TRP A 43 9.56 -16.06 5.31
C TRP A 43 8.58 -16.68 6.30
N GLN A 44 8.21 -17.93 6.06
CA GLN A 44 7.28 -18.68 6.90
C GLN A 44 7.78 -18.85 8.33
N GLN A 45 9.10 -18.90 8.56
CA GLN A 45 9.69 -19.06 9.89
C GLN A 45 9.96 -17.72 10.60
N SER A 46 9.79 -16.59 9.91
CA SER A 46 10.08 -15.28 10.49
C SER A 46 8.89 -14.75 11.29
N ALA A 47 9.15 -14.22 12.49
CA ALA A 47 8.13 -13.57 13.31
C ALA A 47 7.45 -12.39 12.57
N TRP A 48 8.20 -11.71 11.69
CA TRP A 48 7.66 -10.66 10.84
C TRP A 48 6.73 -11.20 9.75
N GLY A 49 7.13 -12.28 9.07
CA GLY A 49 6.29 -12.97 8.08
C GLY A 49 4.97 -13.45 8.70
N HIS A 50 5.03 -14.17 9.84
CA HIS A 50 3.84 -14.60 10.57
C HIS A 50 2.92 -13.43 10.94
N ARG A 51 3.46 -12.36 11.50
CA ARG A 51 2.67 -11.19 11.91
C ARG A 51 2.02 -10.49 10.72
N MET A 52 2.72 -10.37 9.60
CA MET A 52 2.18 -9.81 8.36
C MET A 52 1.10 -10.70 7.76
N THR A 53 1.31 -12.02 7.74
CA THR A 53 0.33 -13.01 7.29
C THR A 53 -0.94 -12.96 8.12
N GLU A 54 -0.85 -12.91 9.46
CA GLU A 54 -2.01 -12.77 10.34
C GLU A 54 -2.75 -11.45 10.12
N LEU A 55 -2.02 -10.33 10.00
CA LEU A 55 -2.61 -9.04 9.71
C LEU A 55 -3.39 -9.10 8.40
N LEU A 56 -2.74 -9.52 7.31
CA LEU A 56 -3.38 -9.56 6.00
C LEU A 56 -4.55 -10.54 5.96
N LYS A 57 -4.43 -11.73 6.57
CA LYS A 57 -5.53 -12.70 6.71
C LYS A 57 -6.75 -12.09 7.38
N ARG A 58 -6.54 -11.26 8.40
CA ARG A 58 -7.63 -10.56 9.09
C ARG A 58 -8.36 -9.54 8.21
N TRP A 59 -7.64 -8.87 7.30
CA TRP A 59 -8.20 -7.80 6.47
C TRP A 59 -8.74 -8.25 5.11
N THR A 60 -8.09 -9.25 4.50
CA THR A 60 -8.42 -9.71 3.15
C THR A 60 -9.06 -11.10 3.14
N GLY A 61 -9.13 -11.77 4.30
CA GLY A 61 -9.54 -13.17 4.41
C GLY A 61 -8.50 -14.15 3.88
N TYR A 62 -7.32 -13.68 3.45
CA TYR A 62 -6.31 -14.49 2.76
C TYR A 62 -5.03 -14.70 3.59
N GLU A 63 -4.61 -15.95 3.73
CA GLU A 63 -3.35 -16.32 4.38
C GLU A 63 -2.19 -16.27 3.38
N PHE A 64 -1.31 -15.29 3.53
CA PHE A 64 -0.08 -15.19 2.76
C PHE A 64 0.94 -16.23 3.27
N ASP A 65 1.10 -17.32 2.54
CA ASP A 65 2.02 -18.42 2.87
C ASP A 65 3.39 -18.28 2.21
N ALA A 66 3.62 -17.24 1.41
CA ALA A 66 4.82 -17.00 0.63
C ALA A 66 5.37 -15.58 0.79
N GLU A 67 6.66 -15.40 0.47
CA GLU A 67 7.31 -14.09 0.48
C GLU A 67 6.68 -13.11 -0.51
N ILE A 68 6.38 -11.90 -0.03
CA ILE A 68 5.80 -10.81 -0.82
C ILE A 68 6.85 -10.19 -1.75
N LYS A 69 6.53 -10.11 -3.04
CA LYS A 69 7.30 -9.38 -4.05
C LYS A 69 6.90 -7.90 -4.02
N TRP A 70 7.50 -7.13 -3.11
CA TRP A 70 7.15 -5.72 -2.91
C TRP A 70 7.27 -4.87 -4.18
N ASN A 71 8.24 -5.14 -5.06
CA ASN A 71 8.34 -4.46 -6.35
C ASN A 71 7.08 -4.66 -7.19
N ASN A 72 6.56 -5.89 -7.26
CA ASN A 72 5.34 -6.20 -8.01
C ASN A 72 4.12 -5.56 -7.34
N VAL A 73 4.02 -5.61 -6.01
CA VAL A 73 2.95 -4.96 -5.25
C VAL A 73 2.93 -3.45 -5.56
N LEU A 74 4.08 -2.78 -5.50
CA LEU A 74 4.20 -1.35 -5.75
C LEU A 74 3.90 -1.02 -7.22
N MET A 75 4.48 -1.74 -8.18
CA MET A 75 4.24 -1.49 -9.61
C MET A 75 2.76 -1.70 -9.97
N ILE A 76 2.18 -2.85 -9.60
CA ILE A 76 0.77 -3.15 -9.87
C ILE A 76 -0.10 -2.11 -9.16
N GLY A 77 0.16 -1.82 -7.89
CA GLY A 77 -0.60 -0.82 -7.11
C GLY A 77 -0.56 0.57 -7.74
N ILE A 78 0.63 1.07 -8.11
CA ILE A 78 0.80 2.38 -8.75
C ILE A 78 0.06 2.43 -10.10
N PHE A 79 0.18 1.39 -10.94
CA PHE A 79 -0.53 1.34 -12.22
C PHE A 79 -2.05 1.39 -12.03
N HIS A 80 -2.59 0.67 -11.05
CA HIS A 80 -4.03 0.68 -10.77
C HIS A 80 -4.49 2.03 -10.21
N VAL A 81 -3.72 2.65 -9.30
CA VAL A 81 -4.04 3.98 -8.77
C VAL A 81 -4.05 5.02 -9.90
N ILE A 82 -3.03 5.01 -10.77
CA ILE A 82 -2.97 5.92 -11.93
C ILE A 82 -4.15 5.63 -12.87
N ALA A 83 -4.48 4.37 -13.15
CA ALA A 83 -5.60 4.02 -14.03
C ALA A 83 -6.94 4.51 -13.47
N ILE A 84 -7.20 4.34 -12.16
CA ILE A 84 -8.43 4.82 -11.52
C ILE A 84 -8.51 6.35 -11.58
N CYS A 85 -7.41 7.04 -11.26
CA CYS A 85 -7.37 8.50 -11.29
C CYS A 85 -7.50 9.05 -12.71
N ALA A 86 -6.82 8.44 -13.67
CA ALA A 86 -6.92 8.76 -15.09
C ALA A 86 -8.34 8.54 -15.60
N PHE A 87 -8.97 7.40 -15.26
CA PHE A 87 -10.35 7.14 -15.63
C PHE A 87 -11.29 8.20 -15.03
N ALA A 88 -11.21 8.47 -13.73
CA ALA A 88 -12.05 9.47 -13.07
C ALA A 88 -11.89 10.88 -13.67
N HIS A 89 -10.68 11.25 -14.09
CA HIS A 89 -10.39 12.56 -14.67
C HIS A 89 -10.80 12.67 -16.15
N TYR A 90 -10.40 11.68 -16.95
CA TYR A 90 -10.48 11.75 -18.41
C TYR A 90 -11.75 11.13 -18.99
N VAL A 91 -12.51 10.30 -18.26
CA VAL A 91 -13.71 9.64 -18.82
C VAL A 91 -14.71 10.65 -19.38
N TRP A 92 -14.90 11.80 -18.73
CA TRP A 92 -15.83 12.83 -19.22
C TRP A 92 -15.24 13.74 -20.30
N GLN A 93 -13.93 13.64 -20.55
CA GLN A 93 -13.19 14.42 -21.55
C GLN A 93 -12.83 13.57 -22.78
N ALA A 94 -13.01 12.25 -22.70
CA ALA A 94 -12.63 11.30 -23.74
C ALA A 94 -13.46 11.53 -25.01
N THR A 95 -12.78 11.61 -26.14
CA THR A 95 -13.46 11.72 -27.43
C THR A 95 -13.96 10.34 -27.90
N ILE A 96 -14.79 10.32 -28.93
CA ILE A 96 -15.19 9.06 -29.57
C ILE A 96 -13.97 8.28 -30.10
N VAL A 97 -12.89 8.96 -30.50
CA VAL A 97 -11.64 8.33 -30.94
C VAL A 97 -11.04 7.52 -29.80
N SER A 98 -10.92 8.09 -28.60
CA SER A 98 -10.42 7.40 -27.41
C SER A 98 -11.19 6.11 -27.09
N TYR A 99 -12.52 6.15 -27.14
CA TYR A 99 -13.35 4.98 -26.84
C TYR A 99 -13.26 3.91 -27.92
N VAL A 100 -13.42 4.27 -29.19
CA VAL A 100 -13.38 3.32 -30.31
C VAL A 100 -11.98 2.72 -30.43
N TRP A 101 -10.94 3.54 -30.32
CA TRP A 101 -9.56 3.10 -30.38
C TRP A 101 -9.20 2.21 -29.18
N GLY A 102 -9.56 2.60 -27.95
CA GLY A 102 -9.35 1.79 -26.77
C GLY A 102 -10.06 0.43 -26.84
N PHE A 103 -11.30 0.41 -27.34
CA PHE A 103 -12.04 -0.84 -27.56
C PHE A 103 -11.37 -1.70 -28.64
N PHE A 104 -10.95 -1.11 -29.76
CA PHE A 104 -10.25 -1.83 -30.83
C PHE A 104 -8.93 -2.43 -30.35
N VAL A 105 -8.05 -1.63 -29.74
CA VAL A 105 -6.75 -2.08 -29.21
C VAL A 105 -6.93 -3.11 -28.09
N GLY A 106 -7.90 -2.90 -27.20
CA GLY A 106 -8.28 -3.86 -26.16
C GLY A 106 -8.78 -5.19 -26.75
N GLY A 107 -9.56 -5.15 -27.83
CA GLY A 107 -10.01 -6.31 -28.58
C GLY A 107 -8.86 -7.06 -29.27
N CYS A 108 -7.89 -6.33 -29.86
CA CYS A 108 -6.68 -6.94 -30.39
C CYS A 108 -5.86 -7.63 -29.29
N ALA A 109 -5.70 -6.98 -28.13
CA ALA A 109 -5.04 -7.57 -26.97
C ALA A 109 -5.73 -8.87 -26.51
N GLY A 110 -7.05 -8.82 -26.34
CA GLY A 110 -7.86 -9.98 -25.98
C GLY A 110 -7.72 -11.11 -27.00
N PHE A 111 -7.83 -10.82 -28.30
CA PHE A 111 -7.66 -11.81 -29.37
C PHE A 111 -6.26 -12.45 -29.37
N GLY A 112 -5.21 -11.68 -29.08
CA GLY A 112 -3.86 -12.22 -28.90
C GLY A 112 -3.73 -13.18 -27.73
N VAL A 113 -4.45 -12.91 -26.62
CA VAL A 113 -4.51 -13.82 -25.46
C VAL A 113 -5.32 -15.07 -25.81
N THR A 114 -6.54 -14.91 -26.30
CA THR A 114 -7.51 -16.01 -26.47
C THR A 114 -7.17 -16.88 -27.68
N ALA A 115 -7.16 -16.33 -28.90
CA ALA A 115 -6.85 -17.10 -30.10
C ALA A 115 -5.36 -17.48 -30.17
N GLY A 116 -4.47 -16.63 -29.66
CA GLY A 116 -3.03 -16.82 -29.67
C GLY A 116 -2.55 -17.70 -28.52
N VAL A 117 -2.07 -17.06 -27.45
CA VAL A 117 -1.33 -17.77 -26.38
C VAL A 117 -2.12 -18.93 -25.81
N HIS A 118 -3.42 -18.76 -25.58
CA HIS A 118 -4.27 -19.76 -24.97
C HIS A 118 -4.61 -20.91 -25.94
N ARG A 119 -5.42 -20.67 -26.97
CA ARG A 119 -5.95 -21.76 -27.82
C ARG A 119 -4.90 -22.36 -28.76
N LEU A 120 -4.04 -21.52 -29.38
CA LEU A 120 -3.01 -21.99 -30.32
C LEU A 120 -1.81 -22.59 -29.59
N TRP A 121 -1.13 -21.81 -28.74
CA TRP A 121 0.15 -22.22 -28.19
C TRP A 121 0.03 -23.08 -26.92
N CYS A 122 -0.93 -22.82 -26.01
CA CYS A 122 -1.10 -23.72 -24.85
C CYS A 122 -1.71 -25.06 -25.24
N HIS A 123 -2.85 -25.00 -25.93
CA HIS A 123 -3.73 -26.14 -26.12
C HIS A 123 -3.60 -26.84 -27.47
N ARG A 124 -2.93 -26.19 -28.44
CA ARG A 124 -2.76 -26.71 -29.81
C ARG A 124 -4.11 -27.17 -30.38
N SER A 125 -5.16 -26.39 -30.14
CA SER A 125 -6.53 -26.74 -30.51
C SER A 125 -6.80 -26.51 -32.00
N TYR A 126 -5.92 -25.76 -32.67
CA TYR A 126 -5.87 -25.60 -34.11
C TYR A 126 -4.42 -25.36 -34.57
N LYS A 127 -4.19 -25.32 -35.88
CA LYS A 127 -2.92 -24.93 -36.50
C LYS A 127 -3.07 -23.62 -37.26
N ALA A 128 -2.01 -22.81 -37.24
CA ALA A 128 -1.98 -21.50 -37.90
C ALA A 128 -0.78 -21.39 -38.84
N LYS A 129 -1.01 -20.82 -40.03
CA LYS A 129 0.06 -20.42 -40.96
C LYS A 129 0.84 -19.23 -40.40
N LEU A 130 2.04 -19.02 -40.94
CA LEU A 130 2.97 -17.98 -40.48
C LEU A 130 2.34 -16.57 -40.37
N PRO A 131 1.54 -16.07 -41.34
CA PRO A 131 0.93 -14.74 -41.23
C PRO A 131 0.05 -14.57 -39.99
N LEU A 132 -0.82 -15.56 -39.71
CA LEU A 132 -1.69 -15.53 -38.53
C LEU A 132 -0.88 -15.63 -37.23
N ARG A 133 0.18 -16.46 -37.19
CA ARG A 133 1.06 -16.57 -36.02
C ARG A 133 1.74 -15.23 -35.69
N ILE A 134 2.21 -14.50 -36.71
CA ILE A 134 2.82 -13.17 -36.53
C ILE A 134 1.78 -12.16 -36.01
N ILE A 135 0.56 -12.17 -36.57
CA ILE A 135 -0.52 -11.29 -36.11
C ILE A 135 -0.87 -11.58 -34.64
N LEU A 136 -1.06 -12.84 -34.29
CA LEU A 136 -1.39 -13.26 -32.92
C LEU A 136 -0.27 -12.90 -31.94
N MET A 137 0.99 -13.03 -32.34
CA MET A 137 2.14 -12.60 -31.55
C MET A 137 2.09 -11.08 -31.30
N CYS A 138 1.87 -10.26 -32.34
CA CYS A 138 1.78 -8.80 -32.19
C CYS A 138 0.59 -8.41 -31.31
N CYS A 139 -0.57 -9.02 -31.53
CA CYS A 139 -1.77 -8.84 -30.70
C CYS A 139 -1.52 -9.19 -29.24
N TYR A 140 -0.83 -10.31 -28.97
CA TYR A 140 -0.45 -10.69 -27.61
C TYR A 140 0.53 -9.69 -26.98
N SER A 141 1.45 -9.12 -27.77
CA SER A 141 2.32 -8.04 -27.29
C SER A 141 1.54 -6.76 -26.90
N ILE A 142 0.37 -6.49 -27.48
CA ILE A 142 -0.55 -5.41 -27.04
C ILE A 142 -1.12 -5.72 -25.64
N ALA A 143 -1.40 -6.98 -25.35
CA ALA A 143 -1.86 -7.39 -24.01
C ALA A 143 -0.80 -7.13 -22.93
N GLY A 144 0.49 -7.10 -23.31
CA GLY A 144 1.59 -6.71 -22.42
C GLY A 144 1.77 -7.60 -21.19
N GLN A 145 1.25 -8.83 -21.27
CA GLN A 145 1.47 -9.91 -20.30
C GLN A 145 2.86 -10.52 -20.51
N ASN A 146 3.28 -11.47 -19.68
CA ASN A 146 4.61 -12.12 -19.72
C ASN A 146 4.95 -12.70 -21.11
N THR A 147 6.15 -13.24 -21.30
CA THR A 147 6.50 -13.86 -22.59
C THR A 147 5.52 -15.00 -22.95
N ILE A 148 5.32 -15.25 -24.26
CA ILE A 148 4.48 -16.38 -24.72
C ILE A 148 4.94 -17.70 -24.09
N TYR A 149 6.26 -17.89 -23.96
CA TYR A 149 6.84 -19.06 -23.32
C TYR A 149 6.35 -19.24 -21.87
N ASP A 150 6.47 -18.19 -21.05
CA ASP A 150 6.10 -18.24 -19.63
C ASP A 150 4.61 -18.43 -19.43
N TRP A 151 3.81 -17.73 -20.24
CA TRP A 151 2.36 -17.85 -20.18
C TRP A 151 1.91 -19.27 -20.55
N VAL A 152 2.48 -19.84 -21.62
CA VAL A 152 2.16 -21.22 -22.02
C VAL A 152 2.55 -22.22 -20.95
N ARG A 153 3.74 -22.05 -20.36
CA ARG A 153 4.21 -22.89 -19.27
C ARG A 153 3.23 -22.86 -18.11
N ASP A 154 2.95 -21.67 -17.58
CA ASP A 154 2.08 -21.49 -16.40
C ASP A 154 0.66 -21.99 -16.67
N HIS A 155 0.12 -21.77 -17.89
CA HIS A 155 -1.22 -22.24 -18.26
C HIS A 155 -1.30 -23.77 -18.40
N ARG A 156 -0.27 -24.42 -18.95
CA ARG A 156 -0.19 -25.89 -19.02
C ARG A 156 -0.08 -26.50 -17.63
N ILE A 157 0.68 -25.88 -16.73
CA ILE A 157 0.74 -26.28 -15.32
C ILE A 157 -0.65 -26.15 -14.69
N HIS A 158 -1.30 -25.01 -14.90
CA HIS A 158 -2.64 -24.73 -14.38
C HIS A 158 -3.64 -25.83 -14.77
N HIS A 159 -3.77 -26.20 -16.04
CA HIS A 159 -4.68 -27.30 -16.43
C HIS A 159 -4.31 -28.66 -15.83
N LYS A 160 -3.02 -28.97 -15.72
CA LYS A 160 -2.57 -30.30 -15.26
C LYS A 160 -2.68 -30.48 -13.74
N TYR A 161 -2.52 -29.38 -13.00
CA TYR A 161 -2.44 -29.37 -11.55
C TYR A 161 -3.44 -28.39 -10.92
N SER A 162 -4.52 -28.09 -11.64
CA SER A 162 -5.56 -27.13 -11.25
C SER A 162 -6.01 -27.37 -9.82
N GLU A 163 -6.25 -26.28 -9.08
CA GLU A 163 -6.70 -26.32 -7.68
C GLU A 163 -5.71 -26.95 -6.66
N THR A 164 -4.49 -27.25 -7.07
CA THR A 164 -3.42 -27.75 -6.17
C THR A 164 -2.33 -26.70 -5.96
N ASP A 165 -1.40 -26.96 -5.05
CA ASP A 165 -0.19 -26.14 -4.88
C ASP A 165 0.77 -26.15 -6.08
N GLY A 166 0.52 -27.02 -7.07
CA GLY A 166 1.19 -26.97 -8.37
C GLY A 166 0.66 -25.86 -9.28
N ASP A 167 -0.59 -25.42 -9.10
CA ASP A 167 -1.24 -24.40 -9.92
C ASP A 167 -0.74 -22.98 -9.54
N PRO A 168 -0.18 -22.19 -10.50
CA PRO A 168 0.28 -20.84 -10.23
C PRO A 168 -0.79 -19.94 -9.60
N HIS A 169 -2.03 -20.05 -10.04
CA HIS A 169 -3.16 -19.20 -9.63
C HIS A 169 -4.30 -20.02 -9.01
N ASN A 170 -3.93 -21.01 -8.19
CA ASN A 170 -4.83 -21.89 -7.45
C ASN A 170 -6.01 -21.16 -6.80
N ALA A 171 -7.22 -21.40 -7.32
CA ALA A 171 -8.45 -20.77 -6.86
C ALA A 171 -8.87 -21.17 -5.43
N ASN A 172 -8.39 -22.32 -4.90
CA ASN A 172 -8.66 -22.71 -3.50
C ASN A 172 -8.00 -21.76 -2.48
N ARG A 173 -7.04 -20.94 -2.93
CA ARG A 173 -6.44 -19.86 -2.14
C ARG A 173 -7.31 -18.59 -2.14
N GLY A 174 -8.48 -18.62 -2.76
CA GLY A 174 -9.47 -17.55 -2.75
C GLY A 174 -9.33 -16.55 -3.90
N PHE A 175 -10.35 -15.71 -4.05
CA PHE A 175 -10.51 -14.81 -5.20
C PHE A 175 -9.30 -13.88 -5.39
N LEU A 176 -8.86 -13.21 -4.32
CA LEU A 176 -7.77 -12.22 -4.42
C LEU A 176 -6.45 -12.86 -4.89
N TYR A 177 -6.14 -14.05 -4.40
CA TYR A 177 -4.94 -14.78 -4.82
C TYR A 177 -4.99 -15.14 -6.30
N ALA A 178 -6.07 -15.81 -6.72
CA ALA A 178 -6.24 -16.25 -8.11
C ALA A 178 -6.35 -15.08 -9.10
N HIS A 179 -6.88 -13.94 -8.66
CA HIS A 179 -7.02 -12.75 -9.50
C HIS A 179 -5.68 -12.05 -9.72
N VAL A 180 -4.96 -11.67 -8.65
CA VAL A 180 -3.72 -10.89 -8.77
C VAL A 180 -2.65 -11.23 -7.72
N GLY A 181 -3.05 -11.82 -6.59
CA GLY A 181 -2.12 -12.11 -5.48
C GLY A 181 -0.99 -13.05 -5.88
N TRP A 182 -1.23 -14.00 -6.79
CA TRP A 182 -0.21 -14.91 -7.29
C TRP A 182 0.97 -14.19 -8.01
N LEU A 183 0.73 -13.01 -8.60
CA LEU A 183 1.78 -12.18 -9.20
C LEU A 183 2.58 -11.40 -8.15
N MET A 184 1.97 -11.16 -6.99
CA MET A 184 2.56 -10.41 -5.88
C MET A 184 3.33 -11.30 -4.91
N LEU A 185 3.28 -12.62 -5.10
CA LEU A 185 3.92 -13.60 -4.24
C LEU A 185 4.97 -14.42 -4.98
N ARG A 186 5.89 -15.00 -4.21
CA ARG A 186 6.72 -16.10 -4.71
C ARG A 186 5.83 -17.32 -5.00
N LYS A 187 6.07 -17.97 -6.14
CA LYS A 187 5.34 -19.19 -6.53
C LYS A 187 5.56 -20.28 -5.49
N HIS A 188 4.53 -21.09 -5.24
CA HIS A 188 4.69 -22.24 -4.35
C HIS A 188 5.75 -23.21 -4.89
N PRO A 189 6.58 -23.87 -4.05
CA PRO A 189 7.64 -24.77 -4.51
C PRO A 189 7.16 -25.91 -5.40
N GLU A 190 5.95 -26.43 -5.15
CA GLU A 190 5.35 -27.46 -6.01
C GLU A 190 5.08 -26.95 -7.43
N CYS A 191 4.67 -25.69 -7.60
CA CYS A 191 4.52 -25.07 -8.92
C CYS A 191 5.82 -25.13 -9.72
N ILE A 192 6.96 -24.80 -9.10
CA ILE A 192 8.29 -24.85 -9.73
C ILE A 192 8.67 -26.30 -10.09
N LYS A 193 8.51 -27.25 -9.16
CA LYS A 193 8.85 -28.66 -9.41
C LYS A 193 7.99 -29.26 -10.52
N LYS A 194 6.69 -29.00 -10.50
CA LYS A 194 5.75 -29.51 -11.51
C LYS A 194 5.95 -28.85 -12.87
N GLY A 195 6.36 -27.58 -12.90
CA GLY A 195 6.67 -26.86 -14.13
C GLY A 195 7.76 -27.52 -14.98
N ARG A 196 8.76 -28.15 -14.33
CA ARG A 196 9.82 -28.91 -15.04
C ARG A 196 9.31 -30.13 -15.78
N LEU A 197 8.15 -30.66 -15.39
CA LEU A 197 7.55 -31.86 -15.98
C LEU A 197 6.64 -31.51 -17.17
N ILE A 198 6.48 -30.23 -17.49
CA ILE A 198 5.70 -29.78 -18.63
C ILE A 198 6.58 -29.81 -19.88
N ASP A 199 6.13 -30.54 -20.89
CA ASP A 199 6.74 -30.52 -22.22
C ASP A 199 6.54 -29.14 -22.86
N MET A 200 7.64 -28.51 -23.26
CA MET A 200 7.69 -27.21 -23.94
C MET A 200 8.43 -27.29 -25.29
N SER A 201 8.74 -28.50 -25.77
CA SER A 201 9.54 -28.72 -26.99
C SER A 201 8.94 -28.05 -28.24
N ASP A 202 7.61 -28.00 -28.32
CA ASP A 202 6.88 -27.30 -29.38
C ASP A 202 7.04 -25.78 -29.33
N ILE A 203 7.11 -25.20 -28.13
CA ILE A 203 7.26 -23.76 -27.91
C ILE A 203 8.72 -23.35 -28.16
N VAL A 204 9.67 -24.20 -27.76
CA VAL A 204 11.09 -24.00 -28.03
C VAL A 204 11.40 -24.09 -29.53
N SER A 205 10.72 -24.98 -30.27
CA SER A 205 10.90 -25.13 -31.72
C SER A 205 10.12 -24.13 -32.58
N ASP A 206 9.19 -23.35 -32.01
CA ASP A 206 8.42 -22.34 -32.72
C ASP A 206 9.25 -21.04 -32.92
N PRO A 207 9.68 -20.70 -34.15
CA PRO A 207 10.52 -19.53 -34.39
C PRO A 207 9.85 -18.19 -34.09
N VAL A 208 8.51 -18.11 -34.18
CA VAL A 208 7.76 -16.88 -33.87
C VAL A 208 7.76 -16.66 -32.35
N VAL A 209 7.57 -17.73 -31.57
CA VAL A 209 7.63 -17.65 -30.11
C VAL A 209 9.03 -17.31 -29.63
N GLN A 210 10.06 -17.94 -30.22
CA GLN A 210 11.46 -17.63 -29.87
C GLN A 210 11.83 -16.19 -30.21
N PHE A 211 11.36 -15.67 -31.34
CA PHE A 211 11.51 -14.25 -31.68
C PHE A 211 10.84 -13.34 -30.64
N HIS A 212 9.59 -13.63 -30.26
CA HIS A 212 8.89 -12.87 -29.23
C HIS A 212 9.59 -12.92 -27.88
N HIS A 213 10.05 -14.09 -27.45
CA HIS A 213 10.74 -14.27 -26.17
C HIS A 213 12.03 -13.45 -26.13
N LYS A 214 12.87 -13.52 -27.18
CA LYS A 214 14.11 -12.75 -27.30
C LYS A 214 13.88 -11.23 -27.33
N HIS A 215 12.81 -10.77 -27.97
CA HIS A 215 12.53 -9.35 -28.17
C HIS A 215 11.36 -8.83 -27.31
N PHE A 216 11.02 -9.54 -26.23
CA PHE A 216 9.79 -9.29 -25.48
C PHE A 216 9.66 -7.85 -24.99
N VAL A 217 10.70 -7.31 -24.36
CA VAL A 217 10.67 -5.94 -23.83
C VAL A 217 10.42 -4.92 -24.95
N LEU A 218 11.08 -5.09 -26.10
CA LEU A 218 10.88 -4.22 -27.26
C LEU A 218 9.44 -4.34 -27.79
N MET A 219 8.94 -5.56 -27.97
CA MET A 219 7.59 -5.82 -28.48
C MET A 219 6.53 -5.28 -27.52
N LYS A 220 6.69 -5.48 -26.22
CA LYS A 220 5.81 -4.93 -25.18
C LYS A 220 5.80 -3.41 -25.22
N MET A 221 6.97 -2.76 -25.22
CA MET A 221 7.02 -1.29 -25.26
C MET A 221 6.38 -0.74 -26.54
N LEU A 222 6.67 -1.35 -27.69
CA LEU A 222 6.16 -0.90 -28.97
C LEU A 222 4.65 -1.11 -29.10
N PHE A 223 4.16 -2.32 -28.88
CA PHE A 223 2.77 -2.70 -29.13
C PHE A 223 1.81 -2.44 -27.97
N CYS A 224 2.27 -2.48 -26.71
CA CYS A 224 1.40 -2.24 -25.56
C CYS A 224 1.24 -0.75 -25.24
N PHE A 225 2.29 0.05 -25.48
CA PHE A 225 2.34 1.44 -24.99
C PHE A 225 2.58 2.46 -26.10
N ILE A 226 3.63 2.31 -26.91
CA ILE A 226 4.05 3.34 -27.87
C ILE A 226 3.05 3.47 -29.02
N LEU A 227 2.80 2.41 -29.79
CA LEU A 227 1.89 2.46 -30.94
C LEU A 227 0.44 2.77 -30.53
N PRO A 228 -0.13 2.12 -29.49
CA PRO A 228 -1.48 2.47 -29.03
C PRO A 228 -1.63 3.94 -28.67
N THR A 229 -0.60 4.58 -28.11
CA THR A 229 -0.62 6.02 -27.77
C THR A 229 -0.37 6.90 -28.99
N PHE A 230 0.64 6.55 -29.79
CA PHE A 230 1.11 7.37 -30.90
C PHE A 230 0.09 7.49 -32.01
N ILE A 231 -0.58 6.39 -32.37
CA ILE A 231 -1.53 6.37 -33.49
C ILE A 231 -2.70 7.34 -33.30
N PRO A 232 -3.47 7.29 -32.19
CA PRO A 232 -4.60 8.18 -32.01
C PRO A 232 -4.13 9.63 -31.86
N TRP A 233 -2.99 9.86 -31.20
CA TRP A 233 -2.43 11.21 -31.07
C TRP A 233 -2.04 11.83 -32.40
N TYR A 234 -1.25 11.11 -33.21
CA TYR A 234 -0.65 11.68 -34.42
C TYR A 234 -1.56 11.59 -35.64
N PHE A 235 -2.28 10.47 -35.81
CA PHE A 235 -3.08 10.22 -37.02
C PHE A 235 -4.57 10.46 -36.85
N LEU A 236 -5.12 10.36 -35.62
CA LEU A 236 -6.56 10.47 -35.38
C LEU A 236 -6.94 11.78 -34.65
N GLY A 237 -5.98 12.68 -34.46
CA GLY A 237 -6.21 14.02 -33.87
C GLY A 237 -6.54 14.01 -32.38
N GLU A 238 -6.27 12.92 -31.67
CA GLU A 238 -6.51 12.83 -30.22
C GLU A 238 -5.47 13.63 -29.44
N ASN A 239 -5.85 14.15 -28.28
CA ASN A 239 -4.89 14.79 -27.40
C ASN A 239 -3.85 13.77 -26.89
N PHE A 240 -2.55 14.13 -26.88
CA PHE A 240 -1.49 13.21 -26.43
C PHE A 240 -1.71 12.67 -25.01
N GLN A 241 -2.09 13.53 -24.06
CA GLN A 241 -2.33 13.10 -22.68
C GLN A 241 -3.51 12.13 -22.61
N MET A 242 -4.59 12.42 -23.34
CA MET A 242 -5.74 11.51 -23.45
C MET A 242 -5.34 10.16 -24.05
N ALA A 243 -4.60 10.15 -25.15
CA ALA A 243 -4.09 8.94 -25.79
C ALA A 243 -3.18 8.15 -24.84
N PHE A 244 -2.24 8.82 -24.17
CA PHE A 244 -1.29 8.17 -23.26
C PHE A 244 -2.00 7.55 -22.05
N PHE A 245 -2.86 8.31 -21.36
CA PHE A 245 -3.52 7.80 -20.15
C PHE A 245 -4.56 6.73 -20.45
N SER A 246 -5.34 6.91 -21.52
CA SER A 246 -6.33 5.91 -21.94
C SER A 246 -5.66 4.59 -22.35
N GLN A 247 -4.53 4.62 -23.05
CA GLN A 247 -3.91 3.42 -23.60
C GLN A 247 -2.90 2.75 -22.66
N CYS A 248 -2.06 3.53 -21.97
CA CYS A 248 -1.01 2.98 -21.10
C CYS A 248 -1.53 2.53 -19.73
N PHE A 249 -2.62 3.14 -19.24
CA PHE A 249 -3.13 2.83 -17.90
C PHE A 249 -4.54 2.26 -17.95
N VAL A 250 -5.53 3.00 -18.44
CA VAL A 250 -6.94 2.58 -18.36
C VAL A 250 -7.18 1.29 -19.15
N ARG A 251 -6.86 1.27 -20.44
CA ARG A 251 -6.99 0.09 -21.29
C ARG A 251 -6.10 -1.05 -20.80
N TYR A 252 -4.86 -0.78 -20.41
CA TYR A 252 -3.94 -1.82 -19.94
C TYR A 252 -4.47 -2.54 -18.69
N VAL A 253 -4.86 -1.78 -17.67
CA VAL A 253 -5.37 -2.30 -16.41
C VAL A 253 -6.70 -3.03 -16.62
N LEU A 254 -7.60 -2.50 -17.46
CA LEU A 254 -8.84 -3.20 -17.81
C LEU A 254 -8.54 -4.54 -18.51
N SER A 255 -7.65 -4.56 -19.50
CA SER A 255 -7.26 -5.80 -20.19
C SER A 255 -6.70 -6.85 -19.22
N LEU A 256 -5.85 -6.44 -18.27
CA LEU A 256 -5.31 -7.35 -17.25
C LEU A 256 -6.43 -7.94 -16.39
N ASN A 257 -7.31 -7.10 -15.85
CA ASN A 257 -8.40 -7.55 -14.98
C ASN A 257 -9.40 -8.46 -15.72
N PHE A 258 -9.66 -8.21 -17.01
CA PHE A 258 -10.49 -9.10 -17.82
C PHE A 258 -9.88 -10.49 -17.98
N THR A 259 -8.56 -10.59 -18.21
CA THR A 259 -7.87 -11.89 -18.21
C THR A 259 -7.90 -12.54 -16.83
N TRP A 260 -7.61 -11.78 -15.77
CA TRP A 260 -7.55 -12.30 -14.41
C TRP A 260 -8.90 -12.75 -13.84
N LEU A 261 -10.01 -12.23 -14.37
CA LEU A 261 -11.36 -12.72 -14.05
C LEU A 261 -11.58 -14.16 -14.50
N VAL A 262 -10.86 -14.65 -15.52
CA VAL A 262 -10.92 -16.05 -15.94
C VAL A 262 -10.34 -16.93 -14.82
N ASN A 263 -9.18 -16.57 -14.28
CA ASN A 263 -8.53 -17.33 -13.22
C ASN A 263 -9.31 -17.28 -11.89
N SER A 264 -9.96 -16.15 -11.58
CA SER A 264 -10.67 -15.97 -10.31
C SER A 264 -12.18 -16.25 -10.40
N ALA A 265 -12.93 -15.42 -11.11
CA ALA A 265 -14.37 -15.51 -11.17
C ALA A 265 -14.84 -16.77 -11.89
N ALA A 266 -14.18 -17.18 -12.97
CA ALA A 266 -14.56 -18.39 -13.71
C ALA A 266 -14.10 -19.69 -13.03
N HIS A 267 -13.39 -19.65 -11.90
CA HIS A 267 -13.14 -20.80 -11.04
C HIS A 267 -14.01 -20.82 -9.77
N LEU A 268 -14.66 -19.71 -9.42
CA LEU A 268 -15.39 -19.59 -8.15
C LEU A 268 -16.91 -19.39 -8.34
N TYR A 269 -17.33 -18.80 -9.45
CA TYR A 269 -18.71 -18.36 -9.65
C TYR A 269 -19.21 -18.77 -11.03
N GLY A 270 -20.22 -19.64 -11.07
CA GLY A 270 -20.85 -20.09 -12.31
C GLY A 270 -21.52 -21.45 -12.16
N SER A 271 -21.88 -22.06 -13.29
CA SER A 271 -22.46 -23.41 -13.34
C SER A 271 -21.46 -24.45 -13.83
N HIS A 272 -21.66 -25.72 -13.47
CA HIS A 272 -20.80 -26.85 -13.84
C HIS A 272 -21.57 -27.93 -14.61
N PRO A 273 -21.98 -27.66 -15.86
CA PRO A 273 -22.81 -28.60 -16.63
C PRO A 273 -22.02 -29.80 -17.18
N TYR A 274 -20.68 -29.74 -17.29
CA TYR A 274 -19.86 -30.77 -17.90
C TYR A 274 -19.15 -31.66 -16.88
N ASP A 275 -18.52 -31.10 -15.83
CA ASP A 275 -17.98 -31.85 -14.70
C ASP A 275 -18.13 -31.04 -13.40
N LYS A 276 -18.92 -31.56 -12.46
CA LYS A 276 -19.23 -30.89 -11.17
C LYS A 276 -18.13 -31.07 -10.12
N ARG A 277 -17.12 -31.88 -10.40
CA ARG A 277 -16.06 -32.22 -9.43
C ARG A 277 -14.86 -31.28 -9.51
N ILE A 278 -14.81 -30.43 -10.54
CA ILE A 278 -13.75 -29.43 -10.75
C ILE A 278 -14.32 -28.03 -10.46
N ASN A 279 -13.47 -27.10 -10.03
CA ASN A 279 -13.86 -25.72 -9.74
C ASN A 279 -14.21 -24.85 -10.98
N PRO A 280 -13.53 -24.96 -12.14
CA PRO A 280 -13.85 -24.21 -13.36
C PRO A 280 -15.34 -24.22 -13.68
N ALA A 281 -15.91 -23.04 -13.89
CA ALA A 281 -17.34 -22.78 -13.97
C ALA A 281 -17.69 -21.97 -15.23
N GLU A 282 -18.88 -22.22 -15.78
CA GLU A 282 -19.43 -21.40 -16.85
C GLU A 282 -19.90 -20.04 -16.31
N ASN A 283 -19.31 -18.96 -16.79
CA ASN A 283 -19.60 -17.59 -16.39
C ASN A 283 -19.78 -16.66 -17.60
N ARG A 284 -21.04 -16.29 -17.87
CA ARG A 284 -21.40 -15.43 -19.02
C ARG A 284 -20.78 -14.04 -18.94
N ALA A 285 -20.70 -13.45 -17.74
CA ALA A 285 -20.15 -12.11 -17.57
C ALA A 285 -18.65 -12.10 -17.90
N VAL A 286 -17.91 -13.11 -17.43
CA VAL A 286 -16.50 -13.30 -17.81
C VAL A 286 -16.37 -13.53 -19.32
N SER A 287 -17.26 -14.32 -19.91
CA SER A 287 -17.24 -14.60 -21.36
C SER A 287 -17.38 -13.34 -22.22
N VAL A 288 -18.20 -12.37 -21.80
CA VAL A 288 -18.33 -11.05 -22.46
C VAL A 288 -17.00 -10.29 -22.46
N VAL A 289 -16.38 -10.14 -21.28
CA VAL A 289 -15.20 -9.28 -21.12
C VAL A 289 -13.89 -9.96 -21.55
N ALA A 290 -13.84 -11.29 -21.51
CA ALA A 290 -12.72 -12.12 -21.92
C ALA A 290 -12.93 -12.79 -23.30
N MET A 291 -13.80 -12.23 -24.14
CA MET A 291 -13.97 -12.62 -25.55
C MET A 291 -14.26 -14.12 -25.81
N GLY A 292 -14.93 -14.82 -24.89
CA GLY A 292 -15.25 -16.24 -25.01
C GLY A 292 -14.68 -17.15 -23.94
N GLU A 293 -13.73 -16.71 -23.13
CA GLU A 293 -13.03 -17.59 -22.17
C GLU A 293 -13.78 -17.84 -20.86
N GLY A 294 -15.01 -17.34 -20.74
CA GLY A 294 -15.86 -17.58 -19.56
C GLY A 294 -16.56 -18.94 -19.55
N TRP A 295 -16.50 -19.71 -20.63
CA TRP A 295 -17.05 -21.07 -20.71
C TRP A 295 -16.06 -22.09 -20.12
N HIS A 296 -15.73 -21.88 -18.84
CA HIS A 296 -14.50 -22.42 -18.26
C HIS A 296 -14.65 -23.87 -17.74
N ASN A 297 -15.86 -24.31 -17.36
CA ASN A 297 -16.11 -25.72 -17.04
C ASN A 297 -15.95 -26.58 -18.30
N TYR A 298 -16.55 -26.14 -19.42
CA TYR A 298 -16.38 -26.77 -20.71
C TYR A 298 -14.92 -26.80 -21.09
N HIS A 299 -14.22 -25.66 -20.97
CA HIS A 299 -12.82 -25.56 -21.37
C HIS A 299 -11.90 -26.51 -20.58
N HIS A 300 -12.10 -26.68 -19.27
CA HIS A 300 -11.26 -27.59 -18.47
C HIS A 300 -11.59 -29.06 -18.66
N VAL A 301 -12.85 -29.40 -18.99
CA VAL A 301 -13.21 -30.75 -19.43
C VAL A 301 -12.71 -31.00 -20.85
N PHE A 302 -12.80 -29.97 -21.69
CA PHE A 302 -12.52 -29.99 -23.10
C PHE A 302 -11.33 -29.09 -23.58
N PRO A 303 -10.09 -29.14 -23.01
CA PRO A 303 -9.05 -28.14 -23.27
C PRO A 303 -8.53 -28.03 -24.73
N TRP A 304 -8.64 -29.10 -25.52
CA TRP A 304 -8.17 -29.17 -26.92
C TRP A 304 -9.22 -28.70 -27.93
N ASP A 305 -10.41 -28.29 -27.49
CA ASP A 305 -11.43 -27.70 -28.37
C ASP A 305 -11.03 -26.27 -28.77
N TYR A 306 -11.02 -25.96 -30.07
CA TYR A 306 -10.66 -24.63 -30.57
C TYR A 306 -11.66 -23.54 -30.20
N LYS A 307 -12.90 -23.91 -29.89
CA LYS A 307 -13.94 -22.97 -29.47
C LYS A 307 -13.82 -22.60 -28.00
N ALA A 308 -13.20 -23.46 -27.19
CA ALA A 308 -13.25 -23.42 -25.72
C ALA A 308 -14.69 -23.33 -25.17
N ALA A 309 -15.70 -23.74 -25.94
CA ALA A 309 -17.11 -23.67 -25.59
C ALA A 309 -17.93 -24.63 -26.46
N GLU A 310 -19.04 -25.15 -25.94
CA GLU A 310 -19.98 -25.96 -26.73
C GLU A 310 -20.73 -25.11 -27.78
N LEU A 311 -21.11 -23.87 -27.43
CA LEU A 311 -22.04 -23.03 -28.19
C LEU A 311 -21.56 -22.72 -29.62
N GLY A 312 -22.39 -23.05 -30.61
CA GLY A 312 -22.09 -22.93 -32.04
C GLY A 312 -22.63 -21.68 -32.76
N ASN A 313 -23.15 -20.68 -32.03
CA ASN A 313 -23.79 -19.48 -32.60
C ASN A 313 -23.00 -18.18 -32.34
N TYR A 314 -21.71 -18.28 -31.99
CA TYR A 314 -20.83 -17.17 -31.60
C TYR A 314 -21.29 -16.34 -30.39
N SER A 315 -22.39 -16.69 -29.73
CA SER A 315 -22.90 -15.93 -28.59
C SER A 315 -21.87 -15.91 -27.46
N PHE A 316 -21.43 -14.71 -27.11
CA PHE A 316 -20.39 -14.47 -26.12
C PHE A 316 -19.03 -15.10 -26.44
N ASN A 317 -18.74 -15.49 -27.69
CA ASN A 317 -17.45 -16.09 -28.07
C ASN A 317 -16.92 -15.48 -29.38
N VAL A 318 -16.50 -14.22 -29.28
CA VAL A 318 -15.97 -13.42 -30.41
C VAL A 318 -14.67 -14.00 -30.95
N THR A 319 -13.87 -14.66 -30.10
CA THR A 319 -12.63 -15.32 -30.52
C THR A 319 -12.89 -16.40 -31.57
N THR A 320 -13.87 -17.28 -31.34
CA THR A 320 -14.23 -18.35 -32.27
C THR A 320 -14.70 -17.79 -33.61
N PHE A 321 -15.48 -16.72 -33.61
CA PHE A 321 -15.91 -16.04 -34.84
C PHE A 321 -14.72 -15.66 -35.73
N TRP A 322 -13.71 -15.01 -35.15
CA TRP A 322 -12.52 -14.60 -35.90
C TRP A 322 -11.67 -15.80 -36.35
N LEU A 323 -11.55 -16.85 -35.53
CA LEU A 323 -10.87 -18.08 -35.93
C LEU A 323 -11.53 -18.75 -37.14
N ASP A 324 -12.87 -18.76 -37.21
CA ASP A 324 -13.60 -19.29 -38.36
C ASP A 324 -13.39 -18.44 -39.62
N VAL A 325 -13.29 -17.12 -39.49
CA VAL A 325 -12.92 -16.23 -40.60
C VAL A 325 -11.52 -16.58 -41.12
N PHE A 326 -10.54 -16.74 -40.22
CA PHE A 326 -9.18 -17.15 -40.61
C PHE A 326 -9.13 -18.57 -41.19
N SER A 327 -10.03 -19.46 -40.76
CA SER A 327 -10.17 -20.80 -41.31
C SER A 327 -10.68 -20.77 -42.76
N LYS A 328 -11.70 -19.93 -43.04
CA LYS A 328 -12.25 -19.76 -44.40
C LYS A 328 -11.23 -19.25 -45.41
N ILE A 329 -10.27 -18.43 -45.00
CA ILE A 329 -9.15 -17.98 -45.85
C ILE A 329 -7.92 -18.91 -45.79
N GLY A 330 -8.04 -20.05 -45.10
CA GLY A 330 -7.01 -21.09 -45.00
C GLY A 330 -5.77 -20.70 -44.20
N TRP A 331 -5.88 -19.72 -43.30
CA TRP A 331 -4.81 -19.28 -42.40
C TRP A 331 -4.84 -20.02 -41.06
N ALA A 332 -6.03 -20.39 -40.59
CA ALA A 332 -6.25 -21.38 -39.54
C ALA A 332 -6.70 -22.70 -40.19
N TYR A 333 -6.32 -23.84 -39.63
CA TYR A 333 -6.71 -25.17 -40.11
C TYR A 333 -6.59 -26.20 -38.98
N ASP A 334 -7.08 -27.41 -39.21
CA ASP A 334 -7.03 -28.50 -38.21
C ASP A 334 -7.71 -28.11 -36.87
N LEU A 335 -8.86 -27.42 -36.97
CA LEU A 335 -9.63 -26.95 -35.81
C LEU A 335 -10.31 -28.15 -35.15
N LYS A 336 -9.95 -28.43 -33.89
CA LYS A 336 -10.42 -29.60 -33.16
C LYS A 336 -11.69 -29.31 -32.39
N GLU A 337 -12.70 -30.17 -32.53
CA GLU A 337 -13.96 -30.06 -31.81
C GLU A 337 -14.40 -31.46 -31.33
N PRO A 338 -14.93 -31.61 -30.10
CA PRO A 338 -15.49 -32.88 -29.65
C PRO A 338 -16.81 -33.17 -30.37
N SER A 339 -17.09 -34.45 -30.62
CA SER A 339 -18.38 -34.84 -31.18
C SER A 339 -19.52 -34.58 -30.17
N LYS A 340 -20.72 -34.26 -30.66
CA LYS A 340 -21.91 -34.11 -29.80
C LYS A 340 -22.16 -35.34 -28.92
N ASP A 341 -21.87 -36.53 -29.44
CA ASP A 341 -21.95 -37.79 -28.69
C ASP A 341 -20.94 -37.84 -27.54
N LEU A 342 -19.69 -37.40 -27.76
CA LEU A 342 -18.68 -37.33 -26.71
C LEU A 342 -19.07 -36.34 -25.60
N VAL A 343 -19.58 -35.15 -25.97
CA VAL A 343 -20.07 -34.15 -25.01
C VAL A 343 -21.22 -34.73 -24.20
N SER A 344 -22.23 -35.32 -24.87
CA SER A 344 -23.41 -35.91 -24.21
C SER A 344 -23.04 -37.05 -23.25
N LYS A 345 -22.12 -37.94 -23.66
CA LYS A 345 -21.61 -39.02 -22.81
C LYS A 345 -20.85 -38.50 -21.59
N THR A 346 -20.11 -37.40 -21.76
CA THR A 346 -19.36 -36.78 -20.67
C THR A 346 -20.29 -36.16 -19.63
N ILE A 347 -21.32 -35.43 -20.08
CA ILE A 347 -22.37 -34.89 -19.20
C ILE A 347 -23.06 -36.04 -18.45
N ALA A 348 -23.53 -37.07 -19.17
CA ALA A 348 -24.21 -38.22 -18.56
C ALA A 348 -23.34 -38.96 -17.53
N LYS A 349 -22.03 -39.12 -17.82
CA LYS A 349 -21.07 -39.75 -16.91
C LYS A 349 -20.99 -39.03 -15.56
N TYR A 350 -21.02 -37.69 -15.57
CA TYR A 350 -20.86 -36.88 -14.37
C TYR A 350 -22.19 -36.42 -13.75
N GLU A 351 -23.32 -36.59 -14.45
CA GLU A 351 -24.68 -36.49 -13.88
C GLU A 351 -25.09 -37.74 -13.08
N CYS A 352 -24.70 -38.95 -13.52
CA CYS A 352 -25.08 -40.21 -12.88
C CYS A 352 -24.56 -40.41 -11.45
N CYS A 353 -23.55 -39.63 -10.99
CA CYS A 353 -23.11 -39.65 -9.59
C CYS A 353 -24.11 -39.00 -8.62
N ALA A 354 -25.23 -38.44 -9.10
CA ALA A 354 -26.30 -37.86 -8.28
C ALA A 354 -27.61 -38.69 -8.27
N ILE A 355 -27.58 -39.96 -8.70
CA ILE A 355 -28.75 -40.84 -8.63
C ILE A 355 -28.77 -41.58 -7.27
N TRP A 356 -29.34 -40.91 -6.26
CA TRP A 356 -30.14 -41.62 -5.25
C TRP A 356 -31.58 -41.70 -5.80
N SER A 357 -32.16 -42.90 -5.77
CA SER A 357 -33.26 -43.34 -6.62
C SER A 357 -34.56 -42.53 -6.52
N ARG A 358 -35.06 -42.07 -7.67
CA ARG A 358 -36.44 -41.61 -7.88
C ARG A 358 -37.29 -42.75 -8.44
N THR A 359 -37.60 -43.75 -7.62
CA THR A 359 -38.63 -44.76 -7.97
C THR A 359 -39.20 -45.40 -6.70
N ASN A 360 -40.18 -44.73 -6.09
CA ASN A 360 -41.51 -45.29 -5.84
C ASN A 360 -42.39 -44.28 -5.08
N ARG A 361 -43.62 -44.13 -5.58
CA ARG A 361 -44.70 -43.34 -4.98
C ARG A 361 -45.26 -44.09 -3.76
N THR A 362 -44.94 -43.64 -2.56
CA THR A 362 -45.84 -43.57 -1.37
C THR A 362 -45.07 -42.96 -0.20
N MET A 363 -45.46 -41.77 0.24
CA MET A 363 -45.04 -41.26 1.54
C MET A 363 -45.93 -41.90 2.61
N THR A 364 -45.38 -42.84 3.36
CA THR A 364 -45.88 -43.22 4.68
C THR A 364 -44.87 -42.71 5.69
N ILE A 365 -45.22 -41.66 6.43
CA ILE A 365 -44.39 -41.14 7.52
C ILE A 365 -44.63 -42.03 8.73
N ALA A 366 -43.64 -42.82 9.12
CA ALA A 366 -43.53 -43.37 10.46
C ALA A 366 -42.54 -42.50 11.24
N MET A 367 -43.05 -41.76 12.23
CA MET A 367 -42.25 -41.06 13.22
C MET A 367 -41.70 -42.06 14.24
N SER A 368 -40.41 -41.94 14.58
CA SER A 368 -39.89 -42.36 15.89
C SER A 368 -39.25 -41.17 16.59
N LYS A 369 -39.75 -40.91 17.80
CA LYS A 369 -39.28 -39.97 18.81
C LYS A 369 -37.80 -40.16 19.13
N GLU A 370 -37.07 -39.08 19.44
CA GLU A 370 -36.64 -38.75 20.82
C GLU A 370 -35.69 -37.54 20.91
N MET A 371 -35.75 -36.90 22.10
CA MET A 371 -34.87 -35.90 22.71
C MET A 371 -35.05 -34.39 22.39
N VAL A 372 -35.84 -33.79 23.28
CA VAL A 372 -35.91 -32.39 23.71
C VAL A 372 -34.83 -32.12 24.78
N THR A 373 -34.25 -30.91 24.79
CA THR A 373 -34.04 -29.98 25.96
C THR A 373 -33.00 -28.91 25.56
N GLU A 374 -33.41 -27.65 25.36
CA GLU A 374 -33.52 -26.52 26.32
C GLU A 374 -32.25 -25.66 26.42
N HIS A 375 -32.34 -24.40 26.01
CA HIS A 375 -32.07 -23.25 26.90
C HIS A 375 -32.66 -21.96 26.33
N GLY A 376 -33.34 -21.24 27.21
CA GLY A 376 -34.32 -20.20 26.92
C GLY A 376 -33.75 -18.81 26.67
N LEU A 377 -34.47 -18.06 25.86
CA LEU A 377 -34.38 -16.61 25.74
C LEU A 377 -35.64 -16.01 26.37
N ALA A 378 -35.47 -15.35 27.52
CA ALA A 378 -36.48 -14.48 28.09
C ALA A 378 -36.38 -13.10 27.42
N ALA A 379 -37.50 -12.68 26.82
CA ALA A 379 -37.71 -11.31 26.39
C ALA A 379 -37.95 -10.44 27.62
N HIS A 380 -37.25 -9.30 27.70
CA HIS A 380 -37.63 -8.21 28.58
C HIS A 380 -37.85 -6.95 27.74
N ASP A 381 -39.11 -6.54 27.69
CA ASP A 381 -39.56 -5.21 27.33
C ASP A 381 -38.92 -4.18 28.26
N VAL A 382 -38.30 -3.15 27.67
CA VAL A 382 -38.02 -1.90 28.37
C VAL A 382 -38.57 -0.73 27.54
N ASN A 383 -39.62 -0.18 28.11
CA ASN A 383 -40.36 1.01 27.75
C ASN A 383 -39.42 2.25 27.80
N VAL A 384 -39.19 2.92 26.67
CA VAL A 384 -38.48 4.21 26.63
C VAL A 384 -39.50 5.31 26.43
N LYS A 385 -39.97 5.89 27.53
CA LYS A 385 -40.63 7.20 27.56
C LYS A 385 -39.60 8.28 27.92
N ASN A 386 -39.60 9.32 27.10
CA ASN A 386 -39.20 10.71 27.38
C ASN A 386 -37.86 10.95 28.10
N ALA A 387 -36.84 11.30 27.31
CA ALA A 387 -35.84 12.28 27.73
C ALA A 387 -35.86 13.42 26.70
N SER A 388 -36.32 14.58 27.16
CA SER A 388 -36.47 15.82 26.41
C SER A 388 -35.16 16.26 25.74
N ALA A 389 -35.27 16.57 24.45
CA ALA A 389 -34.27 17.24 23.65
C ALA A 389 -34.17 18.72 24.06
N GLN A 390 -33.37 19.02 25.08
CA GLN A 390 -32.87 20.36 25.38
C GLN A 390 -31.66 20.18 26.30
N ASN A 391 -30.52 20.81 25.95
CA ASN A 391 -29.19 20.78 26.59
C ASN A 391 -28.08 19.95 25.90
N ALA A 392 -28.28 19.47 24.66
CA ALA A 392 -27.20 18.86 23.87
C ALA A 392 -26.52 19.82 22.87
N SER A 393 -27.01 21.06 22.73
CA SER A 393 -26.55 22.01 21.71
C SER A 393 -25.40 22.92 22.13
N ASP A 394 -25.13 23.07 23.43
CA ASP A 394 -24.22 24.13 23.91
C ASP A 394 -22.80 23.64 24.27
N LEU A 395 -22.57 22.32 24.30
CA LEU A 395 -21.25 21.72 24.55
C LEU A 395 -20.50 21.34 23.26
N ASN A 396 -21.13 21.46 22.09
CA ASN A 396 -20.60 20.93 20.83
C ASN A 396 -19.83 21.97 19.98
N ASN A 397 -19.82 23.24 20.39
CA ASN A 397 -19.27 24.32 19.57
C ASN A 397 -17.94 24.94 20.06
N ASN A 398 -17.37 24.49 21.20
CA ASN A 398 -16.10 25.02 21.71
C ASN A 398 -14.99 23.98 22.01
N PHE A 399 -15.13 22.72 21.60
CA PHE A 399 -14.07 21.71 21.80
C PHE A 399 -13.25 21.39 20.53
N ASN A 400 -13.06 22.40 19.68
CA ASN A 400 -12.11 22.38 18.57
C ASN A 400 -10.68 22.61 19.09
N GLY A 401 -10.13 21.59 19.74
CA GLY A 401 -8.84 21.70 20.43
C GLY A 401 -9.01 22.41 21.78
N MET A 402 -8.57 21.77 22.85
CA MET A 402 -8.27 22.50 24.10
C MET A 402 -7.08 23.40 23.80
N GLY A 403 -7.36 24.56 23.21
CA GLY A 403 -6.42 25.61 22.84
C GLY A 403 -6.78 26.97 23.43
N ASP A 404 -7.80 27.05 24.30
CA ASP A 404 -8.14 28.28 25.00
C ASP A 404 -8.10 28.08 26.52
N SER A 405 -7.27 28.91 27.14
CA SER A 405 -7.19 29.29 28.56
C SER A 405 -6.46 28.37 29.55
N LYS A 406 -5.47 28.99 30.21
CA LYS A 406 -5.23 29.01 31.67
C LYS A 406 -5.85 27.86 32.46
N GLU A 407 -4.99 27.07 33.11
CA GLU A 407 -5.33 26.12 34.18
C GLU A 407 -6.71 25.45 34.07
N ILE A 408 -6.77 24.27 33.43
CA ILE A 408 -7.94 23.39 33.50
C ILE A 408 -8.33 23.23 34.98
N SER A 409 -9.53 23.70 35.34
CA SER A 409 -10.01 23.63 36.72
C SER A 409 -10.35 22.17 37.08
N GLU A 410 -10.47 21.88 38.37
CA GLU A 410 -10.91 20.53 38.81
C GLU A 410 -12.29 20.18 38.26
N LYS A 411 -13.19 21.17 38.19
CA LYS A 411 -14.52 21.01 37.61
C LYS A 411 -14.46 20.62 36.13
N ASP A 412 -13.61 21.28 35.33
CA ASP A 412 -13.46 20.97 33.91
C ASP A 412 -12.92 19.54 33.69
N LEU A 413 -12.04 19.09 34.59
CA LEU A 413 -11.53 17.72 34.58
C LEU A 413 -12.63 16.72 34.94
N ASP A 414 -13.43 16.99 35.96
CA ASP A 414 -14.55 16.14 36.37
C ASP A 414 -15.61 16.03 35.26
N ASP A 415 -15.97 17.15 34.63
CA ASP A 415 -16.88 17.19 33.49
C ASP A 415 -16.32 16.41 32.29
N TYR A 416 -15.00 16.48 32.04
CA TYR A 416 -14.34 15.69 31.00
C TYR A 416 -14.39 14.19 31.30
N LEU A 417 -14.06 13.80 32.54
CA LEU A 417 -14.08 12.41 33.00
C LEU A 417 -15.49 11.83 32.93
N HIS A 418 -16.50 12.61 33.33
CA HIS A 418 -17.90 12.21 33.25
C HIS A 418 -18.30 11.88 31.80
N HIS A 419 -17.99 12.75 30.85
CA HIS A 419 -18.28 12.51 29.43
C HIS A 419 -17.50 11.32 28.86
N TYR A 420 -16.21 11.22 29.16
CA TYR A 420 -15.35 10.13 28.69
C TYR A 420 -15.88 8.76 29.16
N ASN A 421 -16.22 8.66 30.45
CA ASN A 421 -16.74 7.43 31.06
C ASN A 421 -18.15 7.10 30.53
N LYS A 422 -19.03 8.10 30.38
CA LYS A 422 -20.37 7.93 29.82
C LYS A 422 -20.33 7.34 28.40
N TRP A 423 -19.39 7.80 27.58
CA TRP A 423 -19.23 7.27 26.23
C TRP A 423 -18.79 5.79 26.23
N GLN A 424 -17.76 5.43 27.03
CA GLN A 424 -17.31 4.04 27.18
C GLN A 424 -18.42 3.12 27.71
N GLN A 425 -19.28 3.65 28.58
CA GLN A 425 -20.41 2.93 29.17
C GLN A 425 -21.67 2.92 28.29
N SER A 426 -21.69 3.65 27.16
CA SER A 426 -22.84 3.69 26.27
C SER A 426 -22.93 2.43 25.38
N ARG A 427 -24.16 1.94 25.14
CA ARG A 427 -24.42 0.81 24.24
C ARG A 427 -23.96 1.11 22.81
N ALA A 428 -24.20 2.33 22.34
CA ALA A 428 -23.79 2.80 21.02
C ALA A 428 -22.26 2.90 20.89
N GLY A 429 -21.59 3.45 21.91
CA GLY A 429 -20.12 3.52 21.96
C GLY A 429 -19.48 2.14 21.90
N ARG A 430 -19.93 1.20 22.77
CA ARG A 430 -19.43 -0.18 22.74
C ARG A 430 -19.71 -0.90 21.43
N ALA A 431 -20.91 -0.75 20.87
CA ALA A 431 -21.26 -1.37 19.59
C ALA A 431 -20.38 -0.84 18.45
N LEU A 432 -20.14 0.47 18.40
CA LEU A 432 -19.27 1.09 17.39
C LEU A 432 -17.79 0.70 17.58
N GLN A 433 -17.29 0.69 18.81
CA GLN A 433 -15.94 0.21 19.13
C GLN A 433 -15.75 -1.24 18.68
N GLN A 434 -16.71 -2.10 19.01
CA GLN A 434 -16.69 -3.51 18.62
C GLN A 434 -16.74 -3.63 17.09
N TRP A 435 -17.64 -2.92 16.42
CA TRP A 435 -17.74 -2.94 14.96
C TRP A 435 -16.43 -2.50 14.29
N ILE A 436 -15.81 -1.41 14.73
CA ILE A 436 -14.52 -0.95 14.20
C ILE A 436 -13.39 -1.95 14.53
N ALA A 437 -13.37 -2.53 15.72
CA ALA A 437 -12.38 -3.54 16.08
C ALA A 437 -12.51 -4.82 15.21
N ASP A 438 -13.74 -5.21 14.90
CA ASP A 438 -14.04 -6.41 14.11
C ASP A 438 -13.75 -6.18 12.63
N HIS A 439 -14.12 -5.03 12.07
CA HIS A 439 -14.03 -4.75 10.63
C HIS A 439 -12.73 -4.04 10.23
N LEU A 440 -12.15 -3.21 11.11
CA LEU A 440 -10.96 -2.41 10.84
C LEU A 440 -9.76 -2.79 11.72
N GLY A 441 -9.86 -3.79 12.59
CA GLY A 441 -8.75 -4.20 13.45
C GLY A 441 -8.19 -3.11 14.40
N LEU A 442 -8.85 -1.96 14.49
CA LEU A 442 -8.44 -0.81 15.28
C LEU A 442 -9.15 -0.87 16.64
N LYS A 443 -8.37 -1.03 17.71
CA LYS A 443 -8.88 -0.90 19.08
C LYS A 443 -8.76 0.55 19.53
N PHE A 444 -9.85 1.15 19.96
CA PHE A 444 -9.82 2.47 20.57
C PHE A 444 -10.82 2.55 21.73
N ASP A 445 -10.43 3.27 22.75
CA ASP A 445 -11.07 3.36 24.07
C ASP A 445 -11.68 4.75 24.32
N ALA A 446 -11.72 5.62 23.32
CA ALA A 446 -12.13 7.02 23.46
C ALA A 446 -13.14 7.48 22.39
N GLU A 447 -13.96 8.48 22.70
CA GLU A 447 -14.91 9.05 21.76
C GLU A 447 -14.24 9.61 20.49
N ILE A 448 -14.84 9.32 19.34
CA ILE A 448 -14.40 9.82 18.03
C ILE A 448 -14.83 11.27 17.84
N LYS A 449 -13.88 12.12 17.47
CA LYS A 449 -14.09 13.50 17.04
C LYS A 449 -14.48 13.51 15.56
N TRP A 450 -15.76 13.27 15.27
CA TRP A 450 -16.26 13.18 13.88
C TRP A 450 -15.96 14.39 13.01
N LYS A 451 -15.95 15.59 13.59
CA LYS A 451 -15.52 16.81 12.89
C LYS A 451 -14.07 16.72 12.41
N ASN A 452 -13.16 16.23 13.25
CA ASN A 452 -11.76 16.04 12.89
C ASN A 452 -11.62 14.93 11.84
N VAL A 453 -12.39 13.85 11.96
CA VAL A 453 -12.43 12.78 10.94
C VAL A 453 -12.86 13.34 9.59
N ALA A 454 -13.95 14.11 9.55
CA ALA A 454 -14.44 14.73 8.32
C ALA A 454 -13.44 15.75 7.74
N MET A 455 -12.86 16.61 8.56
CA MET A 455 -11.90 17.63 8.11
C MET A 455 -10.57 17.02 7.62
N ILE A 456 -9.96 16.14 8.41
CA ILE A 456 -8.69 15.50 8.07
C ILE A 456 -8.88 14.52 6.92
N GLY A 457 -9.93 13.69 6.98
CA GLY A 457 -10.27 12.75 5.92
C GLY A 457 -10.60 13.47 4.61
N GLY A 458 -11.42 14.51 4.66
CA GLY A 458 -11.76 15.35 3.51
C GLY A 458 -10.55 16.06 2.92
N LEU A 459 -9.66 16.60 3.75
CA LEU A 459 -8.39 17.21 3.32
C LEU A 459 -7.53 16.19 2.55
N HIS A 460 -7.29 15.01 3.12
CA HIS A 460 -6.44 13.99 2.50
C HIS A 460 -7.07 13.44 1.22
N LEU A 461 -8.38 13.14 1.24
CA LEU A 461 -9.10 12.65 0.07
C LEU A 461 -9.07 13.68 -1.06
N THR A 462 -9.31 14.96 -0.76
CA THR A 462 -9.24 16.04 -1.74
C THR A 462 -7.83 16.19 -2.30
N THR A 463 -6.80 16.13 -1.46
CA THR A 463 -5.40 16.15 -1.90
C THR A 463 -5.10 14.99 -2.85
N VAL A 464 -5.53 13.77 -2.54
CA VAL A 464 -5.30 12.58 -3.39
C VAL A 464 -6.03 12.71 -4.73
N ILE A 465 -7.31 13.09 -4.71
CA ILE A 465 -8.13 13.26 -5.93
C ILE A 465 -7.50 14.32 -6.84
N LEU A 466 -7.05 15.43 -6.27
CA LEU A 466 -6.52 16.56 -7.03
C LEU A 466 -5.01 16.45 -7.28
N PHE A 467 -4.29 15.52 -6.66
CA PHE A 467 -2.84 15.36 -6.82
C PHE A 467 -2.44 15.21 -8.29
N PHE A 468 -3.16 14.39 -9.05
CA PHE A 468 -2.84 14.18 -10.47
C PHE A 468 -3.12 15.41 -11.33
N LYS A 469 -4.13 16.22 -10.96
CA LYS A 469 -4.34 17.53 -11.57
C LYS A 469 -3.22 18.52 -11.19
N TYR A 470 -2.60 18.36 -10.04
CA TYR A 470 -1.45 19.18 -9.67
C TYR A 470 -0.18 18.78 -10.41
N VAL A 471 0.20 17.50 -10.37
CA VAL A 471 1.49 17.03 -10.92
C VAL A 471 1.62 17.34 -12.42
N TRP A 472 0.51 17.31 -13.17
CA TRP A 472 0.54 17.53 -14.62
C TRP A 472 0.51 18.98 -15.07
N TYR A 473 0.06 19.90 -14.22
CA TYR A 473 -0.10 21.31 -14.59
C TYR A 473 0.82 22.24 -13.80
N SER A 474 1.52 21.73 -12.78
CA SER A 474 2.46 22.50 -11.98
C SER A 474 3.77 22.76 -12.72
N THR A 475 4.30 23.96 -12.59
CA THR A 475 5.63 24.30 -13.10
C THR A 475 6.72 23.93 -12.09
N LEU A 476 7.97 23.84 -12.57
CA LEU A 476 9.14 23.65 -11.71
C LEU A 476 9.21 24.70 -10.60
N THR A 477 8.83 25.94 -10.89
CA THR A 477 8.82 27.05 -9.93
C THR A 477 7.88 26.78 -8.77
N THR A 478 6.69 26.22 -9.03
CA THR A 478 5.72 25.82 -7.98
C THR A 478 6.27 24.73 -7.07
N TRP A 479 6.97 23.76 -7.65
CA TRP A 479 7.63 22.70 -6.88
C TRP A 479 8.74 23.25 -5.99
N LEU A 480 9.63 24.08 -6.54
CA LEU A 480 10.71 24.71 -5.78
C LEU A 480 10.16 25.59 -4.65
N TRP A 481 9.10 26.35 -4.92
CA TRP A 481 8.42 27.14 -3.90
C TRP A 481 7.79 26.28 -2.81
N GLY A 482 7.08 25.21 -3.19
CA GLY A 482 6.48 24.27 -2.23
C GLY A 482 7.53 23.59 -1.35
N ILE A 483 8.69 23.20 -1.92
CA ILE A 483 9.83 22.65 -1.18
C ILE A 483 10.42 23.71 -0.23
N PHE A 484 10.60 24.95 -0.70
CA PHE A 484 11.11 26.04 0.12
C PHE A 484 10.19 26.35 1.31
N VAL A 485 8.89 26.53 1.07
CA VAL A 485 7.90 26.78 2.13
C VAL A 485 7.79 25.58 3.06
N GLY A 486 7.80 24.36 2.52
CA GLY A 486 7.81 23.12 3.32
C GLY A 486 9.05 23.01 4.21
N GLY A 487 10.23 23.39 3.70
CA GLY A 487 11.47 23.44 4.47
C GLY A 487 11.45 24.51 5.55
N CYS A 488 10.90 25.69 5.28
CA CYS A 488 10.69 26.72 6.30
C CYS A 488 9.72 26.23 7.38
N ALA A 489 8.61 25.58 6.99
CA ALA A 489 7.65 24.99 7.91
C ALA A 489 8.29 23.92 8.81
N GLY A 490 9.08 23.02 8.21
CA GLY A 490 9.85 22.02 8.94
C GLY A 490 10.81 22.67 9.93
N PHE A 491 11.60 23.65 9.51
CA PHE A 491 12.53 24.36 10.39
C PHE A 491 11.83 25.07 11.57
N GLY A 492 10.63 25.61 11.36
CA GLY A 492 9.82 26.20 12.45
C GLY A 492 9.40 25.17 13.50
N VAL A 493 9.07 23.94 13.07
CA VAL A 493 8.75 22.82 13.97
C VAL A 493 10.00 22.33 14.69
N THR A 494 11.05 22.00 13.94
CA THR A 494 12.26 21.35 14.46
C THR A 494 13.15 22.32 15.22
N GLY A 495 13.56 23.43 14.61
CA GLY A 495 14.41 24.44 15.24
C GLY A 495 13.68 25.26 16.30
N GLY A 496 12.37 25.48 16.12
CA GLY A 496 11.54 26.31 17.01
C GLY A 496 10.78 25.50 18.06
N ALA A 497 9.61 24.99 17.69
CA ALA A 497 8.69 24.33 18.64
C ALA A 497 9.36 23.20 19.44
N HIS A 498 10.17 22.40 18.76
CA HIS A 498 10.85 21.24 19.33
C HIS A 498 12.12 21.62 20.09
N ARG A 499 13.21 22.00 19.41
CA ARG A 499 14.52 22.14 20.07
C ARG A 499 14.64 23.40 20.94
N LEU A 500 14.02 24.52 20.54
CA LEU A 500 14.06 25.77 21.31
C LEU A 500 13.04 25.77 22.46
N TRP A 501 11.75 25.76 22.13
CA TRP A 501 10.70 26.00 23.14
C TRP A 501 10.36 24.77 23.96
N THR A 502 10.42 23.56 23.40
CA THR A 502 10.17 22.35 24.20
C THR A 502 11.36 21.97 25.04
N HIS A 503 12.51 21.76 24.41
CA HIS A 503 13.67 21.16 25.06
C HIS A 503 14.68 22.16 25.62
N ARG A 504 14.53 23.44 25.31
CA ARG A 504 15.46 24.51 25.74
C ARG A 504 16.91 24.13 25.45
N ALA A 505 17.15 23.53 24.28
CA ALA A 505 18.44 22.98 23.88
C ALA A 505 19.44 24.08 23.48
N TYR A 506 18.93 25.27 23.18
CA TYR A 506 19.70 26.48 22.95
C TYR A 506 18.88 27.72 23.33
N LYS A 507 19.49 28.90 23.29
CA LYS A 507 18.82 30.20 23.46
C LYS A 507 18.84 30.99 22.15
N ALA A 508 17.77 31.75 21.91
CA ALA A 508 17.61 32.56 20.70
C ALA A 508 17.31 34.02 21.04
N LYS A 509 17.93 34.94 20.30
CA LYS A 509 17.57 36.37 20.34
C LYS A 509 16.20 36.60 19.68
N LEU A 510 15.60 37.75 19.97
CA LEU A 510 14.26 38.11 19.50
C LEU A 510 14.06 37.94 17.97
N PRO A 511 15.00 38.37 17.09
CA PRO A 511 14.80 38.19 15.64
C PRO A 511 14.62 36.74 15.23
N LEU A 512 15.46 35.82 15.75
CA LEU A 512 15.34 34.39 15.46
C LEU A 512 14.05 33.79 16.03
N ARG A 513 13.65 34.20 17.24
CA ARG A 513 12.38 33.74 17.84
C ARG A 513 11.18 34.12 16.98
N ILE A 514 11.16 35.34 16.43
CA ILE A 514 10.10 35.79 15.52
C ILE A 514 10.12 34.98 14.22
N ILE A 515 11.30 34.76 13.62
CA ILE A 515 11.43 33.94 12.40
C ILE A 515 10.92 32.53 12.63
N LEU A 516 11.34 31.88 13.72
CA LEU A 516 10.91 30.52 14.06
C LEU A 516 9.40 30.43 14.29
N MET A 517 8.79 31.46 14.90
CA MET A 517 7.35 31.54 15.10
C MET A 517 6.61 31.67 13.74
N CYS A 518 7.06 32.56 12.85
CA CYS A 518 6.51 32.69 11.50
C CYS A 518 6.64 31.38 10.70
N CYS A 519 7.82 30.75 10.74
CA CYS A 519 8.07 29.46 10.13
C CYS A 519 7.18 28.37 10.72
N TYR A 520 6.98 28.34 12.04
CA TYR A 520 6.06 27.40 12.69
C TYR A 520 4.62 27.60 12.20
N CYS A 521 4.17 28.85 12.01
CA CYS A 521 2.86 29.12 11.44
C CYS A 521 2.70 28.59 10.00
N LEU A 522 3.77 28.44 9.21
CA LEU A 522 3.71 27.78 7.90
C LEU A 522 3.38 26.28 7.99
N SER A 523 3.67 25.64 9.13
CA SER A 523 3.40 24.21 9.35
C SER A 523 1.92 23.88 9.58
N GLY A 524 1.13 24.88 9.99
CA GLY A 524 -0.30 24.74 10.23
C GLY A 524 -0.67 23.76 11.35
N GLN A 525 0.24 23.46 12.27
CA GLN A 525 -0.03 22.59 13.42
C GLN A 525 -0.88 23.29 14.48
N ASN A 526 -0.93 22.73 15.70
CA ASN A 526 -1.66 23.32 16.84
C ASN A 526 -0.97 24.60 17.33
N SER A 527 -1.50 25.21 18.39
CA SER A 527 -0.83 26.38 18.98
C SER A 527 0.56 25.99 19.49
N LEU A 528 1.54 26.92 19.48
CA LEU A 528 2.88 26.67 20.02
C LEU A 528 2.81 26.21 21.47
N PHE A 529 1.91 26.79 22.26
CA PHE A 529 1.69 26.39 23.65
C PHE A 529 1.26 24.92 23.76
N ASP A 530 0.24 24.52 23.00
CA ASP A 530 -0.27 23.15 23.02
C ASP A 530 0.75 22.14 22.51
N TRP A 531 1.48 22.50 21.45
CA TRP A 531 2.51 21.66 20.88
C TRP A 531 3.63 21.40 21.89
N VAL A 532 4.15 22.46 22.53
CA VAL A 532 5.20 22.34 23.55
C VAL A 532 4.72 21.53 24.74
N ARG A 533 3.50 21.81 25.24
CA ARG A 533 2.92 21.04 26.36
C ARG A 533 2.84 19.56 26.00
N ASP A 534 2.21 19.22 24.88
CA ASP A 534 1.97 17.85 24.46
C ASP A 534 3.30 17.11 24.20
N HIS A 535 4.31 17.79 23.64
CA HIS A 535 5.64 17.22 23.41
C HIS A 535 6.44 17.00 24.71
N ARG A 536 6.31 17.89 25.70
CA ARG A 536 6.88 17.68 27.06
C ARG A 536 6.23 16.48 27.76
N ILE A 537 4.91 16.33 27.63
CA ILE A 537 4.19 15.16 28.15
C ILE A 537 4.71 13.89 27.48
N HIS A 538 4.84 13.91 26.14
CA HIS A 538 5.32 12.79 25.35
C HIS A 538 6.69 12.30 25.84
N HIS A 539 7.69 13.18 26.01
CA HIS A 539 8.99 12.74 26.53
C HIS A 539 8.95 12.22 27.97
N LYS A 540 8.18 12.87 28.85
CA LYS A 540 8.15 12.52 30.28
C LYS A 540 7.41 11.21 30.54
N TYR A 541 6.41 10.90 29.72
CA TYR A 541 5.51 9.76 29.90
C TYR A 541 5.38 8.90 28.65
N SER A 542 6.43 8.87 27.83
CA SER A 542 6.49 8.18 26.54
C SER A 542 5.97 6.75 26.66
N GLU A 543 5.20 6.30 25.67
CA GLU A 543 4.62 4.96 25.63
C GLU A 543 3.59 4.63 26.73
N THR A 544 3.16 5.57 27.55
CA THR A 544 2.09 5.35 28.53
C THR A 544 0.77 5.97 28.06
N ASP A 545 -0.33 5.75 28.78
CA ASP A 545 -1.60 6.42 28.48
C ASP A 545 -1.59 7.93 28.79
N ALA A 546 -0.52 8.46 29.38
CA ALA A 546 -0.31 9.90 29.47
C ALA A 546 0.32 10.49 28.20
N ASP A 547 0.99 9.69 27.37
CA ASP A 547 1.54 10.12 26.08
C ASP A 547 0.40 10.42 25.08
N PRO A 548 0.28 11.65 24.55
CA PRO A 548 -0.77 12.02 23.61
C PRO A 548 -0.81 11.10 22.38
N HIS A 549 0.35 10.68 21.87
CA HIS A 549 0.50 9.88 20.67
C HIS A 549 1.19 8.53 20.96
N ASN A 550 0.81 7.92 22.08
CA ASN A 550 1.29 6.63 22.56
C ASN A 550 1.43 5.56 21.45
N SER A 551 2.67 5.25 21.11
CA SER A 551 3.04 4.29 20.07
C SER A 551 2.67 2.84 20.39
N ASN A 552 2.41 2.49 21.67
CA ASN A 552 1.89 1.18 22.07
C ASN A 552 0.49 0.90 21.50
N ARG A 553 -0.28 1.95 21.15
CA ARG A 553 -1.61 1.84 20.53
C ARG A 553 -1.56 1.60 19.02
N GLY A 554 -0.36 1.48 18.45
CA GLY A 554 -0.12 1.11 17.06
C GLY A 554 0.14 2.30 16.13
N PHE A 555 0.61 1.99 14.91
CA PHE A 555 1.06 2.99 13.93
C PHE A 555 -0.02 4.03 13.62
N PHE A 556 -1.24 3.60 13.30
CA PHE A 556 -2.33 4.51 12.92
C PHE A 556 -2.65 5.51 14.05
N TYR A 557 -2.71 5.04 15.30
CA TYR A 557 -2.98 5.90 16.46
C TYR A 557 -1.89 6.96 16.61
N ALA A 558 -0.62 6.54 16.65
CA ALA A 558 0.52 7.45 16.82
C ALA A 558 0.70 8.42 15.64
N HIS A 559 0.31 8.00 14.43
CA HIS A 559 0.42 8.82 13.23
C HIS A 559 -0.67 9.91 13.18
N VAL A 560 -1.94 9.52 13.24
CA VAL A 560 -3.07 10.47 13.09
C VAL A 560 -4.25 10.19 14.01
N GLY A 561 -4.43 8.94 14.45
CA GLY A 561 -5.60 8.53 15.24
C GLY A 561 -5.76 9.29 16.56
N TRP A 562 -4.66 9.71 17.19
CA TRP A 562 -4.70 10.55 18.40
C TRP A 562 -5.37 11.93 18.18
N LEU A 563 -5.35 12.45 16.94
CA LEU A 563 -6.06 13.69 16.57
C LEU A 563 -7.56 13.42 16.34
N LEU A 564 -7.93 12.19 16.02
CA LEU A 564 -9.30 11.78 15.72
C LEU A 564 -10.08 11.36 16.97
N LEU A 565 -9.39 11.16 18.09
CA LEU A 565 -9.96 10.68 19.33
C LEU A 565 -9.85 11.73 20.44
N ARG A 566 -10.71 11.62 21.46
CA ARG A 566 -10.48 12.31 22.74
C ARG A 566 -9.20 11.79 23.40
N LYS A 567 -8.48 12.70 24.06
CA LYS A 567 -7.23 12.34 24.78
C LYS A 567 -7.56 11.42 25.94
N HIS A 568 -6.69 10.48 26.26
CA HIS A 568 -6.86 9.64 27.44
C HIS A 568 -6.84 10.52 28.72
N PRO A 569 -7.65 10.21 29.75
CA PRO A 569 -7.68 10.98 31.00
C PRO A 569 -6.33 11.22 31.65
N GLU A 570 -5.44 10.23 31.65
CA GLU A 570 -4.09 10.37 32.20
C GLU A 570 -3.25 11.41 31.46
N CYS A 571 -3.45 11.58 30.14
CA CYS A 571 -2.79 12.63 29.37
C CYS A 571 -3.20 14.03 29.88
N ILE A 572 -4.48 14.23 30.19
CA ILE A 572 -4.98 15.50 30.74
C ILE A 572 -4.44 15.73 32.16
N LYS A 573 -4.55 14.72 33.04
CA LYS A 573 -4.08 14.82 34.42
C LYS A 573 -2.58 15.11 34.51
N LYS A 574 -1.76 14.35 33.79
CA LYS A 574 -0.30 14.53 33.79
C LYS A 574 0.12 15.80 33.08
N GLY A 575 -0.64 16.25 32.08
CA GLY A 575 -0.42 17.53 31.40
C GLY A 575 -0.49 18.74 32.32
N ARG A 576 -1.35 18.72 33.34
CA ARG A 576 -1.42 19.78 34.37
C ARG A 576 -0.15 19.88 35.24
N LEU A 577 0.64 18.80 35.30
CA LEU A 577 1.86 18.72 36.10
C LEU A 577 3.12 19.15 35.31
N ILE A 578 2.96 19.51 34.04
CA ILE A 578 4.07 19.99 33.21
C ILE A 578 4.27 21.47 33.50
N ASP A 579 5.49 21.84 33.90
CA ASP A 579 5.89 23.23 34.00
C ASP A 579 5.87 23.89 32.62
N MET A 580 5.10 24.97 32.50
CA MET A 580 4.95 25.79 31.30
C MET A 580 5.26 27.28 31.58
N SER A 581 5.83 27.59 32.74
CA SER A 581 6.11 28.97 33.18
C SER A 581 7.01 29.73 32.20
N ASP A 582 7.99 29.06 31.60
CA ASP A 582 8.87 29.63 30.58
C ASP A 582 8.13 29.97 29.27
N VAL A 583 7.19 29.11 28.86
CA VAL A 583 6.37 29.30 27.66
C VAL A 583 5.40 30.46 27.87
N LEU A 584 4.87 30.59 29.10
CA LEU A 584 4.02 31.70 29.51
C LEU A 584 4.78 33.03 29.59
N ALA A 585 6.05 32.99 29.98
CA ALA A 585 6.92 34.16 30.07
C ALA A 585 7.46 34.64 28.70
N ASP A 586 7.42 33.81 27.65
CA ASP A 586 7.93 34.14 26.32
C ASP A 586 6.93 35.07 25.56
N PRO A 587 7.25 36.36 25.32
CA PRO A 587 6.33 37.29 24.64
C PRO A 587 6.01 36.92 23.19
N VAL A 588 6.89 36.18 22.50
CA VAL A 588 6.65 35.73 21.11
C VAL A 588 5.60 34.62 21.11
N ILE A 589 5.66 33.69 22.06
CA ILE A 589 4.64 32.65 22.21
C ILE A 589 3.31 33.27 22.64
N GLN A 590 3.31 34.24 23.56
CA GLN A 590 2.08 34.93 23.98
C GLN A 590 1.43 35.70 22.81
N PHE A 591 2.24 36.36 21.98
CA PHE A 591 1.76 36.98 20.74
C PHE A 591 1.14 35.94 19.79
N HIS A 592 1.86 34.84 19.55
CA HIS A 592 1.37 33.74 18.71
C HIS A 592 0.04 33.18 19.24
N GLN A 593 -0.06 32.92 20.55
CA GLN A 593 -1.27 32.38 21.17
C GLN A 593 -2.46 33.32 20.96
N LYS A 594 -2.27 34.62 21.19
CA LYS A 594 -3.33 35.63 21.04
C LYS A 594 -3.89 35.72 19.61
N TYR A 595 -3.03 35.54 18.60
CA TYR A 595 -3.40 35.67 17.19
C TYR A 595 -3.35 34.35 16.41
N PHE A 596 -3.35 33.21 17.10
CA PHE A 596 -3.02 31.91 16.53
C PHE A 596 -3.83 31.58 15.28
N MET A 597 -5.16 31.72 15.32
CA MET A 597 -6.00 31.36 14.19
C MET A 597 -5.74 32.26 12.97
N ALA A 598 -5.56 33.57 13.19
CA ALA A 598 -5.24 34.51 12.12
C ALA A 598 -3.87 34.22 11.50
N LEU A 599 -2.85 34.02 12.33
CA LEU A 599 -1.50 33.68 11.89
C LEU A 599 -1.48 32.35 11.14
N LYS A 600 -2.18 31.32 11.63
CA LYS A 600 -2.32 30.03 10.96
C LYS A 600 -2.94 30.18 9.57
N ILE A 601 -4.07 30.88 9.45
CA ILE A 601 -4.72 31.06 8.14
C ILE A 601 -3.80 31.81 7.17
N VAL A 602 -3.19 32.91 7.65
CA VAL A 602 -2.34 33.76 6.81
C VAL A 602 -1.06 33.04 6.36
N PHE A 603 -0.31 32.47 7.29
CA PHE A 603 0.98 31.83 6.98
C PHE A 603 0.82 30.43 6.42
N THR A 604 -0.10 29.61 6.92
CA THR A 604 -0.26 28.26 6.37
C THR A 604 -0.89 28.31 4.99
N PHE A 605 -1.91 29.13 4.75
CA PHE A 605 -2.72 29.01 3.52
C PHE A 605 -2.59 30.20 2.59
N ILE A 606 -2.79 31.44 3.07
CA ILE A 606 -2.87 32.62 2.20
C ILE A 606 -1.51 32.93 1.56
N ILE A 607 -0.47 33.17 2.35
CA ILE A 607 0.85 33.57 1.83
C ILE A 607 1.41 32.52 0.86
N PRO A 608 1.49 31.21 1.22
CA PRO A 608 2.07 30.22 0.34
C PRO A 608 1.36 30.06 -1.00
N SER A 609 0.04 30.33 -1.05
CA SER A 609 -0.74 30.22 -2.29
C SER A 609 -0.80 31.51 -3.10
N PHE A 610 -0.73 32.68 -2.46
CA PHE A 610 -0.78 33.95 -3.19
C PHE A 610 0.57 34.32 -3.80
N ILE A 611 1.70 33.93 -3.18
CA ILE A 611 3.02 34.29 -3.72
C ILE A 611 3.27 33.71 -5.12
N PRO A 612 3.07 32.40 -5.40
CA PRO A 612 3.27 31.89 -6.74
C PRO A 612 2.30 32.49 -7.76
N TRP A 613 1.07 32.79 -7.32
CA TRP A 613 0.08 33.41 -8.18
C TRP A 613 0.46 34.84 -8.58
N LEU A 614 0.84 35.67 -7.61
CA LEU A 614 1.15 37.08 -7.85
C LEU A 614 2.51 37.31 -8.49
N PHE A 615 3.51 36.49 -8.15
CA PHE A 615 4.91 36.77 -8.48
C PHE A 615 5.56 35.73 -9.38
N LEU A 616 5.01 34.52 -9.48
CA LEU A 616 5.63 33.42 -10.25
C LEU A 616 4.79 32.99 -11.46
N GLY A 617 3.70 33.72 -11.75
CA GLY A 617 2.85 33.48 -12.93
C GLY A 617 1.96 32.25 -12.82
N GLU A 618 1.80 31.66 -11.64
CA GLU A 618 1.01 30.45 -11.47
C GLU A 618 -0.49 30.73 -11.43
N PRO A 619 -1.34 29.94 -12.09
CA PRO A 619 -2.78 30.02 -11.87
C PRO A 619 -3.12 29.84 -10.39
N LEU A 620 -3.96 30.72 -9.84
CA LEU A 620 -4.31 30.73 -8.40
C LEU A 620 -4.80 29.36 -7.92
N TYR A 621 -5.61 28.65 -8.71
CA TYR A 621 -6.12 27.33 -8.34
C TYR A 621 -5.01 26.27 -8.24
N LEU A 622 -3.97 26.32 -9.09
CA LEU A 622 -2.82 25.42 -9.02
C LEU A 622 -1.96 25.77 -7.82
N SER A 623 -1.70 27.06 -7.59
CA SER A 623 -0.94 27.51 -6.42
C SER A 623 -1.65 27.17 -5.09
N PHE A 624 -2.99 27.25 -5.07
CA PHE A 624 -3.81 26.80 -3.94
C PHE A 624 -3.68 25.29 -3.73
N LEU A 625 -3.89 24.50 -4.78
CA LEU A 625 -3.77 23.04 -4.71
C LEU A 625 -2.36 22.58 -4.27
N ALA A 626 -1.32 23.19 -4.83
CA ALA A 626 0.08 22.93 -4.51
C ALA A 626 0.37 23.20 -3.04
N ASN A 627 0.09 24.43 -2.62
CA ASN A 627 0.57 24.94 -1.36
C ASN A 627 -0.44 24.62 -0.25
N CYS A 628 -1.73 24.95 -0.39
CA CYS A 628 -2.71 24.70 0.68
C CYS A 628 -3.04 23.23 0.91
N LEU A 629 -3.04 22.39 -0.14
CA LEU A 629 -3.44 20.99 -0.02
C LEU A 629 -2.24 20.06 0.03
N LEU A 630 -1.49 19.94 -1.06
CA LEU A 630 -0.42 18.95 -1.17
C LEU A 630 0.70 19.19 -0.16
N ARG A 631 1.31 20.39 -0.19
CA ARG A 631 2.42 20.74 0.72
C ARG A 631 1.98 20.62 2.19
N TYR A 632 0.78 21.09 2.54
CA TYR A 632 0.29 20.99 3.92
C TYR A 632 0.10 19.52 4.37
N VAL A 633 -0.52 18.68 3.54
CA VAL A 633 -0.69 17.25 3.83
C VAL A 633 0.68 16.55 3.97
N LEU A 634 1.64 16.85 3.08
CA LEU A 634 3.00 16.30 3.18
C LEU A 634 3.69 16.75 4.47
N THR A 635 3.63 18.05 4.81
CA THR A 635 4.20 18.59 6.06
C THR A 635 3.63 17.91 7.31
N LEU A 636 2.31 17.68 7.35
CA LEU A 636 1.66 16.96 8.45
C LEU A 636 2.18 15.52 8.54
N ASN A 637 2.15 14.77 7.44
CA ASN A 637 2.56 13.36 7.44
C ASN A 637 4.05 13.19 7.73
N PHE A 638 4.92 14.09 7.26
CA PHE A 638 6.35 14.08 7.59
C PHE A 638 6.58 14.30 9.09
N THR A 639 5.83 15.20 9.72
CA THR A 639 5.87 15.38 11.17
C THR A 639 5.36 14.14 11.89
N TRP A 640 4.20 13.61 11.47
CA TRP A 640 3.56 12.46 12.11
C TRP A 640 4.34 11.16 11.96
N LEU A 641 5.20 11.03 10.94
CA LEU A 641 6.13 9.91 10.79
C LEU A 641 7.14 9.85 11.94
N VAL A 642 7.49 10.98 12.57
CA VAL A 642 8.35 11.00 13.76
C VAL A 642 7.65 10.26 14.90
N ASN A 643 6.37 10.55 15.15
CA ASN A 643 5.60 9.91 16.22
C ASN A 643 5.33 8.43 15.94
N SER A 644 5.12 8.05 14.67
CA SER A 644 4.74 6.67 14.30
C SER A 644 5.93 5.82 13.87
N ALA A 645 6.55 6.15 12.74
CA ALA A 645 7.62 5.34 12.17
C ALA A 645 8.88 5.37 13.06
N ALA A 646 9.25 6.53 13.62
CA ALA A 646 10.44 6.64 14.46
C ALA A 646 10.26 6.05 15.88
N HIS A 647 9.06 5.60 16.27
CA HIS A 647 8.83 4.81 17.49
C HIS A 647 8.63 3.31 17.26
N ILE A 648 8.55 2.88 15.99
CA ILE A 648 8.21 1.49 15.63
C ILE A 648 9.29 0.83 14.79
N TYR A 649 9.91 1.57 13.86
CA TYR A 649 10.82 1.02 12.86
C TYR A 649 12.17 1.74 12.90
N GLY A 650 13.23 0.98 13.14
CA GLY A 650 14.61 1.48 13.15
C GLY A 650 15.49 0.74 14.14
N ASN A 651 16.74 1.21 14.25
CA ASN A 651 17.72 0.69 15.19
C ASN A 651 17.70 1.48 16.51
N LYS A 652 18.24 0.93 17.60
CA LYS A 652 18.26 1.57 18.93
C LYS A 652 19.67 1.56 19.54
N PRO A 653 20.63 2.24 18.89
CA PRO A 653 22.02 2.21 19.31
C PRO A 653 22.28 2.77 20.71
N TYR A 654 21.44 3.69 21.21
CA TYR A 654 21.67 4.39 22.48
C TYR A 654 20.93 3.77 23.66
N ASP A 655 19.65 3.41 23.50
CA ASP A 655 18.91 2.68 24.52
C ASP A 655 17.87 1.73 23.90
N LYS A 656 18.11 0.43 24.03
CA LYS A 656 17.23 -0.62 23.49
C LYS A 656 15.95 -0.82 24.29
N ARG A 657 15.85 -0.26 25.50
CA ARG A 657 14.72 -0.46 26.43
C ARG A 657 13.55 0.46 26.11
N ILE A 658 13.79 1.58 25.43
CA ILE A 658 12.75 2.53 24.99
C ILE A 658 12.28 2.18 23.57
N ARG A 659 11.10 2.67 23.15
CA ARG A 659 10.57 2.44 21.79
C ARG A 659 11.17 3.33 20.68
N PRO A 660 11.51 4.61 20.90
CA PRO A 660 12.16 5.47 19.91
C PRO A 660 13.33 4.79 19.21
N ALA A 661 13.43 4.98 17.90
CA ALA A 661 14.34 4.29 17.01
C ALA A 661 14.93 5.26 15.97
N GLU A 662 16.17 5.00 15.58
CA GLU A 662 16.86 5.73 14.51
C GLU A 662 16.30 5.31 13.15
N ASN A 663 15.75 6.27 12.41
CA ASN A 663 15.14 6.05 11.11
C ASN A 663 15.61 7.09 10.08
N LYS A 664 16.50 6.66 9.18
CA LYS A 664 17.10 7.52 8.14
C LYS A 664 16.07 8.15 7.20
N ALA A 665 15.05 7.38 6.80
CA ALA A 665 14.01 7.87 5.90
C ALA A 665 13.18 8.98 6.56
N VAL A 666 12.81 8.81 7.83
CA VAL A 666 12.16 9.86 8.63
C VAL A 666 13.07 11.08 8.75
N SER A 667 14.37 10.88 8.98
CA SER A 667 15.33 11.98 9.15
C SER A 667 15.45 12.87 7.89
N ILE A 668 15.38 12.27 6.70
CA ILE A 668 15.36 13.00 5.42
C ILE A 668 14.13 13.91 5.31
N VAL A 669 12.94 13.36 5.55
CA VAL A 669 11.67 14.09 5.33
C VAL A 669 11.30 15.02 6.50
N ALA A 670 11.79 14.75 7.70
CA ALA A 670 11.57 15.52 8.92
C ALA A 670 12.80 16.34 9.33
N MET A 671 13.70 16.68 8.39
CA MET A 671 14.80 17.63 8.57
C MET A 671 15.76 17.33 9.75
N GLY A 672 15.96 16.07 10.10
CA GLY A 672 16.85 15.66 11.20
C GLY A 672 16.18 14.94 12.36
N GLU A 673 14.85 14.94 12.45
CA GLU A 673 14.14 14.40 13.62
C GLU A 673 13.96 12.87 13.61
N GLY A 674 14.53 12.18 12.61
CA GLY A 674 14.52 10.73 12.53
C GLY A 674 15.56 10.04 13.41
N TRP A 675 16.49 10.79 14.02
CA TRP A 675 17.47 10.27 14.97
C TRP A 675 16.87 10.14 16.39
N HIS A 676 15.77 9.39 16.45
CA HIS A 676 14.79 9.51 17.53
C HIS A 676 15.18 8.74 18.80
N ASN A 677 15.96 7.66 18.69
CA ASN A 677 16.51 6.96 19.85
C ASN A 677 17.52 7.84 20.59
N TYR A 678 18.42 8.50 19.85
CA TYR A 678 19.35 9.50 20.41
C TYR A 678 18.58 10.63 21.10
N HIS A 679 17.61 11.20 20.38
CA HIS A 679 16.84 12.33 20.86
C HIS A 679 16.11 12.03 22.18
N HIS A 680 15.49 10.86 22.33
CA HIS A 680 14.81 10.51 23.58
C HIS A 680 15.77 10.21 24.74
N VAL A 681 17.01 9.82 24.46
CA VAL A 681 18.06 9.62 25.47
C VAL A 681 18.69 10.95 25.91
N PHE A 682 18.92 11.86 24.96
CA PHE A 682 19.52 13.18 25.18
C PHE A 682 18.60 14.31 24.68
N PRO A 683 17.41 14.51 25.29
CA PRO A 683 16.40 15.44 24.76
C PRO A 683 16.86 16.91 24.75
N TRP A 684 17.83 17.26 25.59
CA TRP A 684 18.38 18.62 25.68
C TRP A 684 19.48 18.92 24.64
N ASP A 685 19.87 17.97 23.79
CA ASP A 685 20.86 18.18 22.73
C ASP A 685 20.26 19.04 21.59
N TYR A 686 20.94 20.13 21.22
CA TYR A 686 20.47 21.05 20.18
C TYR A 686 20.49 20.46 18.75
N LYS A 687 21.26 19.39 18.54
CA LYS A 687 21.37 18.66 17.27
C LYS A 687 20.30 17.58 17.16
N ALA A 688 19.78 17.10 18.28
CA ALA A 688 18.92 15.91 18.35
C ALA A 688 19.53 14.66 17.67
N ALA A 689 20.86 14.64 17.50
CA ALA A 689 21.60 13.56 16.85
C ALA A 689 23.09 13.62 17.27
N GLU A 690 23.77 12.47 17.29
CA GLU A 690 25.22 12.41 17.55
C GLU A 690 26.08 12.96 16.40
N LEU A 691 25.54 12.95 15.16
CA LEU A 691 26.31 13.17 13.95
C LEU A 691 27.11 14.48 13.96
N SER A 692 28.37 14.38 13.54
CA SER A 692 29.28 15.52 13.41
C SER A 692 29.12 16.29 12.09
N ASN A 693 28.39 15.74 11.12
CA ASN A 693 28.11 16.35 9.83
C ASN A 693 26.60 16.62 9.66
N TYR A 694 26.24 17.49 8.73
CA TYR A 694 24.85 17.87 8.47
C TYR A 694 24.04 16.81 7.69
N THR A 695 24.59 15.59 7.52
CA THR A 695 23.95 14.54 6.73
C THR A 695 22.64 14.14 7.38
N PHE A 696 21.54 14.34 6.64
CA PHE A 696 20.19 14.13 7.14
C PHE A 696 19.88 14.90 8.42
N ASN A 697 20.46 16.09 8.65
CA ASN A 697 20.09 16.96 9.77
C ASN A 697 20.22 18.45 9.39
N LEU A 698 19.33 18.87 8.49
CA LEU A 698 19.34 20.24 7.96
C LEU A 698 18.96 21.28 9.02
N THR A 699 18.21 20.90 10.06
CA THR A 699 17.88 21.80 11.18
C THR A 699 19.15 22.27 11.90
N THR A 700 20.07 21.33 12.21
CA THR A 700 21.34 21.67 12.88
C THR A 700 22.19 22.62 12.04
N PHE A 701 22.23 22.44 10.71
CA PHE A 701 22.94 23.37 9.82
C PHE A 701 22.45 24.81 9.99
N TRP A 702 21.13 25.03 9.98
CA TRP A 702 20.56 26.36 10.14
C TRP A 702 20.80 26.93 11.54
N LEU A 703 20.71 26.11 12.59
CA LEU A 703 21.01 26.55 13.96
C LEU A 703 22.48 26.98 14.11
N ASP A 704 23.42 26.24 13.52
CA ASP A 704 24.84 26.61 13.51
C ASP A 704 25.08 27.92 12.72
N PHE A 705 24.37 28.13 11.61
CA PHE A 705 24.40 29.41 10.89
C PHE A 705 23.92 30.56 11.77
N PHE A 706 22.78 30.41 12.45
CA PHE A 706 22.27 31.43 13.37
C PHE A 706 23.17 31.64 14.59
N SER A 707 23.89 30.61 15.02
CA SER A 707 24.91 30.70 16.07
C SER A 707 26.09 31.55 15.62
N LYS A 708 26.60 31.34 14.39
CA LYS A 708 27.71 32.11 13.81
C LYS A 708 27.41 33.60 13.71
N ILE A 709 26.16 33.98 13.42
CA ILE A 709 25.74 35.40 13.41
C ILE A 709 25.29 35.91 14.79
N GLY A 710 25.43 35.09 15.84
CA GLY A 710 25.16 35.46 17.24
C GLY A 710 23.68 35.60 17.59
N TRP A 711 22.78 34.97 16.80
CA TRP A 711 21.34 34.97 17.03
C TRP A 711 20.87 33.74 17.81
N ALA A 712 21.54 32.60 17.65
CA ALA A 712 21.47 31.45 18.55
C ALA A 712 22.72 31.42 19.44
N TYR A 713 22.60 30.97 20.68
CA TYR A 713 23.71 30.85 21.63
C TYR A 713 23.37 29.81 22.70
N ASP A 714 24.35 29.45 23.54
CA ASP A 714 24.16 28.45 24.63
C ASP A 714 23.65 27.10 24.10
N LEU A 715 24.21 26.64 22.97
CA LEU A 715 23.84 25.38 22.31
C LEU A 715 24.39 24.21 23.14
N LYS A 716 23.49 23.33 23.59
CA LYS A 716 23.82 22.23 24.51
C LYS A 716 24.11 20.94 23.74
N GLU A 717 25.19 20.26 24.13
CA GLU A 717 25.59 18.96 23.57
C GLU A 717 26.11 18.06 24.71
N PRO A 718 25.78 16.76 24.74
CA PRO A 718 26.37 15.81 25.69
C PRO A 718 27.85 15.59 25.37
N SER A 719 28.65 15.30 26.41
CA SER A 719 30.05 14.94 26.19
C SER A 719 30.15 13.59 25.46
N LYS A 720 31.20 13.44 24.65
CA LYS A 720 31.48 12.17 23.94
C LYS A 720 31.58 10.98 24.91
N ASP A 721 32.11 11.20 26.11
CA ASP A 721 32.20 10.16 27.14
C ASP A 721 30.82 9.78 27.72
N LEU A 722 29.89 10.73 27.82
CA LEU A 722 28.52 10.43 28.22
C LEU A 722 27.83 9.59 27.15
N VAL A 723 27.93 9.97 25.87
CA VAL A 723 27.36 9.21 24.75
C VAL A 723 27.95 7.80 24.70
N ARG A 724 29.28 7.67 24.79
CA ARG A 724 29.98 6.38 24.81
C ARG A 724 29.52 5.47 25.95
N ARG A 725 29.44 5.99 27.17
CA ARG A 725 28.99 5.19 28.33
C ARG A 725 27.54 4.73 28.16
N THR A 726 26.67 5.57 27.61
CA THR A 726 25.28 5.20 27.31
C THR A 726 25.20 4.10 26.26
N LEU A 727 25.92 4.23 25.14
CA LEU A 727 26.03 3.21 24.10
C LEU A 727 26.46 1.85 24.69
N GLN A 728 27.53 1.84 25.49
CA GLN A 728 28.05 0.63 26.11
C GLN A 728 27.07 -0.02 27.09
N LYS A 729 26.34 0.80 27.85
CA LYS A 729 25.47 0.32 28.93
C LYS A 729 24.08 -0.12 28.44
N TYR A 730 23.50 0.61 27.50
CA TYR A 730 22.10 0.46 27.13
C TYR A 730 21.86 0.20 25.63
N GLY A 731 22.88 0.34 24.79
CA GLY A 731 22.76 0.15 23.36
C GLY A 731 22.40 -1.28 22.92
N ASP A 732 21.89 -1.38 21.70
CA ASP A 732 21.58 -2.64 21.02
C ASP A 732 22.74 -3.20 20.17
N GLY A 733 23.87 -2.49 20.11
CA GLY A 733 25.05 -2.88 19.33
C GLY A 733 25.02 -2.48 17.85
N THR A 734 24.03 -1.71 17.41
CA THR A 734 23.88 -1.28 16.00
C THR A 734 24.57 0.05 15.65
N HIS A 735 25.30 0.64 16.60
CA HIS A 735 26.00 1.90 16.40
C HIS A 735 27.07 1.78 15.29
N ILE A 736 27.24 2.83 14.47
CA ILE A 736 28.02 2.83 13.22
C ILE A 736 29.52 2.54 13.42
N THR A 737 30.03 2.73 14.65
CA THR A 737 31.43 2.46 15.01
C THR A 737 31.56 1.35 16.07
N THR A 738 31.48 0.08 15.68
CA THR A 738 32.20 -0.98 16.40
C THR A 738 32.45 -2.21 15.53
N PRO A 739 33.70 -2.68 15.41
CA PRO A 739 34.07 -4.01 15.88
C PRO A 739 34.47 -3.88 17.36
N ILE A 740 33.82 -4.64 18.24
CA ILE A 740 34.22 -4.75 19.64
C ILE A 740 35.59 -5.45 19.66
N GLY A 741 36.66 -4.66 19.70
CA GLY A 741 38.02 -5.11 19.96
C GLY A 741 38.41 -4.68 21.38
N HIS A 742 38.75 -5.67 22.21
CA HIS A 742 39.21 -5.54 23.59
C HIS A 742 40.12 -4.32 23.84
N LEU A 743 39.75 -3.46 24.80
CA LEU A 743 40.70 -2.61 25.51
C LEU A 743 40.37 -2.63 27.01
N GLN A 744 41.43 -2.82 27.80
CA GLN A 744 41.49 -3.20 29.20
C GLN A 744 40.57 -2.40 30.15
N GLU A 745 39.99 -3.13 31.10
CA GLU A 745 39.44 -2.57 32.34
C GLU A 745 40.51 -1.75 33.06
N VAL A 746 40.22 -0.48 33.32
CA VAL A 746 40.93 0.31 34.33
C VAL A 746 40.16 0.11 35.64
N PRO A 747 40.81 -0.31 36.74
CA PRO A 747 40.11 -0.59 37.99
C PRO A 747 39.41 0.65 38.54
N GLU A 748 38.22 0.45 39.08
CA GLU A 748 37.47 1.45 39.85
C GLU A 748 38.35 1.98 40.99
N GLN A 749 38.63 3.29 41.01
CA GLN A 749 39.16 3.93 42.22
C GLN A 749 38.03 4.00 43.25
N GLU A 750 38.26 3.33 44.38
CA GLU A 750 37.40 3.32 45.56
C GLU A 750 36.97 4.73 45.96
N SER A 751 35.68 4.86 46.26
CA SER A 751 35.07 6.03 46.88
C SER A 751 35.73 6.35 48.22
N ALA A 752 36.52 7.42 48.27
CA ALA A 752 36.86 8.06 49.53
C ALA A 752 35.61 8.78 50.07
N LYS A 753 34.96 8.16 51.05
CA LYS A 753 34.00 8.80 51.95
C LYS A 753 34.68 10.00 52.64
N SER A 754 34.05 11.17 52.63
CA SER A 754 34.29 12.19 53.65
C SER A 754 32.98 12.76 54.18
N ARG A 755 32.65 12.27 55.38
CA ARG A 755 31.78 12.77 56.47
C ARG A 755 30.42 13.38 56.15
#